data_AF-A0A8B8B7I9-F1
#
_entry.id   AF-A0A8B8B7I9-F1
#
_cell.length_a   1.000
_cell.length_b   1.000
_cell.length_c   1.000
_cell.angle_alpha   90.00
_cell.angle_beta   90.00
_cell.angle_gamma   90.00
#
_symmetry.space_group_name_H-M   'P 1'
#
loop_
_entity.id
_entity.type
_entity.pdbx_description
1 polymer ?
#
loop_
_entity_poly.entity_id
_entity_poly.type
_entity_poly.pdbx_seq_one_letter_code
_entity_poly.pdbx_strand_id
1 'polypeptide(L)'
;MSSRYNQFFLVVLGCAFVCISFRLIDVSAMDTRRSTDYGYDFNVTLVEHCPMNRSEHEKAEIRMGCHESQSYHCIPDKKHSTLIEFCYPRKQSLVQSGNCLELEYPGYLNNVNCENFTVGCPDTFYLSNEIYNYKACLSVAFGCFTADKSCLQEMFTRTHTLRVCACDTENLSFYIVLGFLLFIVTIIGILIVLFILKREKVLLCMENLKKAQTFVGDGEKVPLRDKHQQDKSHDRKEKNIDFKGCELPGTSDTRAYGKQTDEAESCRDRAAKLMVYNDDYWLDNLNVDKNTDGLNPEIRMLHDAIINCNEREFEHLLSNSSIKTSMLEQLNHRGFNSLHLAARVGKLKFFRQILSQNVDIQSKAIDGRNCLHIGAYNGNYQICKYILENHKDMFLTKDRYNMNPAHWAALGGQENILSLMMEFECNVSEKTPKYEENLILFACMNASLSVCEFVQSRKEIAYLLNAQNSEGWNSIQYAAKSGNIDVFRFLVENGVDIRNKSLKTGKNCLQIACEKGNKEVCEYILEKAPDLVKGTDKYEHHVGHFVAKSGDTEILRLLIEEIKKSNLYFPLEQGTIDNINILHIACRHARYDMCVEIADKYPNLIDKTTERGWNAALFITEKSGAEKDRVACLLYLQKRNLNVYHVTRSGKTILYNACVNRSTSMVKFLLKYYPDLLQIEKSMNPRKAARSKEIEEIFKHHIEDGLNKNESENL
;
A
#
# COMPACT_ATOMS: atom_id res chain seq x y z
N MET A 1 55.42 17.62 -39.13
CA MET A 1 54.55 16.45 -39.38
C MET A 1 54.66 15.56 -38.15
N SER A 2 53.64 15.16 -37.41
CA SER A 2 52.21 14.98 -37.70
C SER A 2 51.30 15.81 -36.76
N SER A 3 51.52 17.12 -36.74
CA SER A 3 50.60 18.13 -36.17
C SER A 3 49.38 18.39 -37.06
N ARG A 4 48.64 17.34 -37.47
CA ARG A 4 47.38 17.49 -38.24
C ARG A 4 46.26 16.50 -37.89
N TYR A 5 46.42 15.64 -36.89
CA TYR A 5 45.34 14.74 -36.45
C TYR A 5 44.78 15.01 -35.04
N ASN A 6 45.45 15.83 -34.21
CA ASN A 6 44.94 16.16 -32.87
C ASN A 6 44.23 17.53 -32.76
N GLN A 7 44.07 18.26 -33.87
CA GLN A 7 43.27 19.49 -33.90
C GLN A 7 41.84 19.30 -34.44
N PHE A 8 41.49 18.10 -34.93
CA PHE A 8 40.11 17.80 -35.36
C PHE A 8 39.24 17.18 -34.26
N PHE A 9 39.84 16.65 -33.19
CA PHE A 9 39.10 15.99 -32.11
C PHE A 9 38.68 16.93 -30.96
N LEU A 10 39.28 18.13 -30.87
CA LEU A 10 38.98 19.13 -29.84
C LEU A 10 38.04 20.26 -30.30
N VAL A 11 37.70 20.31 -31.59
CA VAL A 11 36.68 21.24 -32.14
C VAL A 11 35.28 20.60 -32.16
N VAL A 12 35.16 19.27 -32.06
CA VAL A 12 33.86 18.57 -32.10
C VAL A 12 33.24 18.37 -30.72
N LEU A 13 34.02 18.41 -29.63
CA LEU A 13 33.50 18.21 -28.27
C LEU A 13 33.25 19.51 -27.48
N GLY A 14 33.69 20.66 -28.00
CA GLY A 14 33.44 21.98 -27.40
C GLY A 14 32.18 22.71 -27.91
N CYS A 15 31.60 22.27 -29.04
CA CYS A 15 30.43 22.93 -29.65
C CYS A 15 29.07 22.31 -29.25
N ALA A 16 29.05 21.23 -28.46
CA ALA A 16 27.79 20.60 -28.01
C ALA A 16 27.29 21.09 -26.65
N PHE A 17 28.08 21.88 -25.91
CA PHE A 17 27.78 22.26 -24.52
C PHE A 17 27.34 23.72 -24.30
N VAL A 18 27.22 24.54 -25.35
CA VAL A 18 26.86 25.98 -25.21
C VAL A 18 25.67 26.43 -26.09
N CYS A 19 25.05 25.54 -26.88
CA CYS A 19 23.85 25.91 -27.66
C CYS A 19 22.51 25.60 -26.98
N ILE A 20 22.49 25.16 -25.72
CA ILE A 20 21.26 24.95 -24.93
C ILE A 20 21.25 25.93 -23.76
N SER A 21 21.21 27.23 -24.08
CA SER A 21 20.85 28.29 -23.15
C SER A 21 20.47 29.53 -23.96
N PHE A 22 19.18 29.88 -23.92
CA PHE A 22 18.54 31.10 -24.41
C PHE A 22 18.32 31.27 -25.92
N ARG A 23 17.12 30.88 -26.37
CA ARG A 23 16.09 31.86 -26.82
C ARG A 23 14.69 31.24 -26.75
N LEU A 24 13.93 31.68 -25.76
CA LEU A 24 12.48 31.74 -25.75
C LEU A 24 12.03 32.82 -26.76
N ILE A 25 10.94 32.59 -27.49
CA ILE A 25 9.71 33.41 -27.53
C ILE A 25 8.84 32.99 -28.74
N ASP A 26 7.69 32.42 -28.37
CA ASP A 26 6.34 32.52 -28.92
C ASP A 26 5.80 31.76 -30.16
N VAL A 27 4.74 30.98 -29.82
CA VAL A 27 3.43 30.80 -30.48
C VAL A 27 3.17 29.51 -31.28
N SER A 28 2.44 28.65 -30.55
CA SER A 28 1.36 27.75 -30.99
C SER A 28 1.68 26.32 -31.46
N ALA A 29 1.00 25.42 -30.74
CA ALA A 29 0.41 24.17 -31.19
C ALA A 29 1.30 22.92 -31.37
N MET A 30 0.89 21.90 -30.61
CA MET A 30 0.95 20.47 -30.90
C MET A 30 2.22 19.68 -30.54
N ASP A 31 2.08 19.07 -29.36
CA ASP A 31 2.23 17.63 -29.12
C ASP A 31 3.65 17.05 -29.07
N THR A 32 4.16 16.91 -27.84
CA THR A 32 5.22 15.93 -27.54
C THR A 32 4.88 15.09 -26.31
N ARG A 33 4.53 13.84 -26.63
CA ARG A 33 4.84 12.58 -25.94
C ARG A 33 4.10 12.31 -24.63
N ARG A 34 2.88 11.80 -24.81
CA ARG A 34 2.22 10.88 -23.88
C ARG A 34 3.04 9.60 -23.77
N SER A 35 3.64 9.35 -22.61
CA SER A 35 3.78 7.97 -22.12
C SER A 35 2.37 7.43 -21.98
N THR A 36 1.98 6.48 -22.83
CA THR A 36 0.69 5.80 -22.65
C THR A 36 0.77 4.77 -21.52
N ASP A 37 -0.38 4.38 -20.97
CA ASP A 37 -0.51 3.41 -19.85
C ASP A 37 0.25 2.08 -20.06
N TYR A 38 0.70 1.79 -21.28
CA TYR A 38 1.39 0.57 -21.68
C TYR A 38 2.91 0.72 -21.81
N GLY A 39 3.46 1.92 -21.58
CA GLY A 39 4.90 2.20 -21.54
C GLY A 39 5.56 2.51 -22.89
N TYR A 40 4.85 2.60 -24.01
CA TYR A 40 5.46 2.94 -25.30
C TYR A 40 5.52 4.47 -25.52
N ASP A 41 6.53 4.93 -26.28
CA ASP A 41 6.75 6.36 -26.58
C ASP A 41 5.68 6.98 -27.50
N PHE A 42 4.74 6.17 -27.99
CA PHE A 42 3.59 6.56 -28.79
C PHE A 42 2.34 5.80 -28.36
N ASN A 43 1.17 6.23 -28.84
CA ASN A 43 -0.10 5.59 -28.49
C ASN A 43 -0.19 4.19 -29.09
N VAL A 44 -0.34 3.19 -28.21
CA VAL A 44 -0.67 1.81 -28.57
C VAL A 44 -2.01 1.44 -27.93
N THR A 45 -2.77 0.58 -28.61
CA THR A 45 -4.05 0.08 -28.12
C THR A 45 -4.04 -1.44 -28.14
N LEU A 46 -4.49 -2.10 -27.07
CA LEU A 46 -4.63 -3.55 -27.04
C LEU A 46 -5.81 -3.98 -27.93
N VAL A 47 -5.61 -5.03 -28.70
CA VAL A 47 -6.67 -5.63 -29.53
C VAL A 47 -6.70 -7.13 -29.38
N GLU A 48 -7.89 -7.70 -29.55
CA GLU A 48 -8.05 -9.15 -29.51
C GLU A 48 -7.60 -9.81 -30.83
N HIS A 49 -7.73 -9.11 -31.97
CA HIS A 49 -7.43 -9.66 -33.29
C HIS A 49 -6.86 -8.58 -34.22
N CYS A 50 -5.84 -8.93 -35.01
CA CYS A 50 -5.32 -8.07 -36.06
C CYS A 50 -6.06 -8.27 -37.40
N PRO A 51 -6.05 -7.27 -38.30
CA PRO A 51 -6.57 -7.40 -39.65
C PRO A 51 -5.96 -8.57 -40.42
N MET A 52 -6.79 -9.30 -41.16
CA MET A 52 -6.40 -10.54 -41.85
C MET A 52 -6.41 -10.41 -43.38
N ASN A 53 -6.67 -9.22 -43.90
CA ASN A 53 -6.63 -8.87 -45.32
C ASN A 53 -6.46 -7.36 -45.51
N ARG A 54 -6.15 -6.95 -46.74
CA ARG A 54 -5.90 -5.55 -47.11
C ARG A 54 -7.07 -4.61 -46.84
N SER A 55 -8.31 -5.04 -47.10
CA SER A 55 -9.48 -4.19 -46.88
C SER A 55 -9.71 -3.90 -45.39
N GLU A 56 -9.52 -4.89 -44.51
CA GLU A 56 -9.58 -4.71 -43.06
C GLU A 56 -8.46 -3.80 -42.55
N HIS A 57 -7.26 -3.95 -43.11
CA HIS A 57 -6.13 -3.09 -42.76
C HIS A 57 -6.39 -1.63 -43.13
N GLU A 58 -6.87 -1.35 -44.34
CA GLU A 58 -7.21 0.00 -44.80
C GLU A 58 -8.35 0.62 -43.96
N LYS A 59 -9.35 -0.18 -43.56
CA LYS A 59 -10.40 0.26 -42.63
C LYS A 59 -9.86 0.57 -41.24
N ALA A 60 -8.94 -0.24 -40.72
CA ALA A 60 -8.32 -0.03 -39.42
C ALA A 60 -7.42 1.23 -39.42
N GLU A 61 -6.71 1.48 -40.52
CA GLU A 61 -5.91 2.71 -40.73
C GLU A 61 -6.79 3.97 -40.71
N ILE A 62 -7.94 3.95 -41.39
CA ILE A 62 -8.92 5.05 -41.34
C ILE A 62 -9.53 5.19 -39.95
N ARG A 63 -9.89 4.07 -39.30
CA ARG A 63 -10.46 4.05 -37.94
C ARG A 63 -9.52 4.65 -36.90
N MET A 64 -8.23 4.32 -36.98
CA MET A 64 -7.18 4.82 -36.08
C MET A 64 -6.77 6.26 -36.41
N GLY A 65 -7.21 6.81 -37.54
CA GLY A 65 -6.89 8.17 -37.96
C GLY A 65 -5.40 8.39 -38.24
N CYS A 66 -4.70 7.38 -38.79
CA CYS A 66 -3.28 7.54 -39.12
C CYS A 66 -3.09 8.62 -40.20
N HIS A 67 -2.17 9.55 -39.99
CA HIS A 67 -1.89 10.67 -40.92
C HIS A 67 -1.19 10.20 -42.21
N GLU A 68 -1.14 11.05 -43.25
CA GLU A 68 -0.53 10.71 -44.56
C GLU A 68 0.93 10.21 -44.49
N SER A 69 1.67 10.59 -43.43
CA SER A 69 3.05 10.19 -43.16
C SER A 69 3.19 8.98 -42.23
N GLN A 70 2.09 8.34 -41.84
CA GLN A 70 2.02 7.17 -40.97
C GLN A 70 1.33 6.00 -41.67
N SER A 71 1.52 4.79 -41.15
CA SER A 71 0.78 3.59 -41.53
C SER A 71 0.30 2.86 -40.29
N TYR A 72 -0.85 2.20 -40.41
CA TYR A 72 -1.35 1.31 -39.38
C TYR A 72 -0.48 0.06 -39.25
N HIS A 73 -0.24 -0.38 -38.02
CA HIS A 73 0.36 -1.67 -37.71
C HIS A 73 -0.43 -2.35 -36.61
N CYS A 74 -0.54 -3.67 -36.71
CA CYS A 74 -1.05 -4.53 -35.64
C CYS A 74 -0.14 -5.74 -35.54
N ILE A 75 0.53 -5.91 -34.40
CA ILE A 75 1.54 -6.94 -34.16
C ILE A 75 1.55 -7.33 -32.68
N PRO A 76 2.16 -8.47 -32.32
CA PRO A 76 2.35 -8.84 -30.92
C PRO A 76 3.26 -7.85 -30.17
N ASP A 77 3.00 -7.70 -28.87
CA ASP A 77 3.96 -7.13 -27.95
C ASP A 77 5.20 -8.03 -27.81
N LYS A 78 6.34 -7.50 -27.34
CA LYS A 78 7.57 -8.29 -27.13
C LYS A 78 7.37 -9.57 -26.32
N LYS A 79 6.42 -9.59 -25.36
CA LYS A 79 6.16 -10.79 -24.55
C LYS A 79 5.26 -11.81 -25.25
N HIS A 80 4.82 -11.52 -26.49
CA HIS A 80 3.92 -12.35 -27.29
C HIS A 80 2.64 -12.73 -26.55
N SER A 81 2.20 -11.82 -25.66
CA SER A 81 1.12 -12.04 -24.71
C SER A 81 -0.19 -11.37 -25.14
N THR A 82 -0.08 -10.29 -25.92
CA THR A 82 -1.21 -9.51 -26.42
C THR A 82 -0.91 -8.97 -27.81
N LEU A 83 -1.95 -8.72 -28.60
CA LEU A 83 -1.83 -7.97 -29.85
C LEU A 83 -2.06 -6.50 -29.56
N ILE A 84 -1.29 -5.67 -30.24
CA ILE A 84 -1.38 -4.22 -30.12
C ILE A 84 -1.49 -3.59 -31.49
N GLU A 85 -2.31 -2.54 -31.59
CA GLU A 85 -2.44 -1.72 -32.78
C GLU A 85 -2.00 -0.27 -32.53
N PHE A 86 -1.40 0.33 -33.55
CA PHE A 86 -0.85 1.68 -33.47
C PHE A 86 -0.60 2.28 -34.87
N CYS A 87 -0.51 3.61 -34.93
CA CYS A 87 0.00 4.32 -36.11
C CYS A 87 1.51 4.52 -35.97
N TYR A 88 2.28 4.07 -36.95
CA TYR A 88 3.74 4.17 -36.98
C TYR A 88 4.20 4.99 -38.18
N PRO A 89 5.35 5.70 -38.14
CA PRO A 89 5.86 6.40 -39.32
C PRO A 89 5.92 5.48 -40.54
N ARG A 90 5.48 5.98 -41.70
CA ARG A 90 5.33 5.24 -42.97
C ARG A 90 6.70 4.92 -43.59
N LYS A 91 7.53 4.21 -42.84
CA LYS A 91 8.81 3.66 -43.22
C LYS A 91 8.60 2.16 -43.38
N GLN A 92 8.48 1.72 -44.63
CA GLN A 92 8.36 0.30 -44.93
C GLN A 92 9.67 -0.39 -44.57
N SER A 93 9.63 -1.22 -43.53
CA SER A 93 10.76 -2.06 -43.17
C SER A 93 10.63 -3.34 -43.99
N LEU A 94 11.67 -3.64 -44.78
CA LEU A 94 11.76 -4.91 -45.50
C LEU A 94 12.07 -6.02 -44.51
N VAL A 95 11.18 -7.00 -44.42
CA VAL A 95 11.34 -8.17 -43.55
C VAL A 95 11.78 -9.35 -44.40
N GLN A 96 12.85 -10.03 -43.99
CA GLN A 96 13.38 -11.19 -44.69
C GLN A 96 12.44 -12.39 -44.54
N SER A 97 12.41 -13.25 -45.56
CA SER A 97 11.78 -14.57 -45.46
C SER A 97 12.24 -15.29 -44.20
N GLY A 98 11.35 -16.03 -43.55
CA GLY A 98 11.62 -16.72 -42.30
C GLY A 98 11.41 -15.87 -41.04
N ASN A 99 10.88 -14.63 -41.15
CA ASN A 99 10.65 -13.76 -39.98
C ASN A 99 9.27 -13.08 -39.93
N CYS A 100 8.70 -12.95 -38.73
CA CYS A 100 7.54 -12.11 -38.38
C CYS A 100 7.97 -10.81 -37.66
N LEU A 101 7.05 -9.90 -37.37
CA LEU A 101 7.32 -8.65 -36.64
C LEU A 101 6.76 -8.66 -35.20
N GLU A 102 7.49 -8.05 -34.28
CA GLU A 102 7.05 -7.74 -32.91
C GLU A 102 7.35 -6.28 -32.55
N LEU A 103 6.66 -5.72 -31.54
CA LEU A 103 6.99 -4.40 -30.98
C LEU A 103 7.72 -4.52 -29.63
N GLU A 104 8.99 -4.11 -29.63
CA GLU A 104 9.81 -3.99 -28.42
C GLU A 104 9.75 -2.57 -27.82
N TYR A 105 9.65 -2.49 -26.49
CA TYR A 105 9.80 -1.25 -25.74
C TYR A 105 11.17 -0.60 -26.02
N PRO A 106 11.26 0.72 -26.28
CA PRO A 106 10.20 1.74 -26.18
C PRO A 106 9.39 2.01 -27.47
N GLY A 107 9.50 1.17 -28.51
CA GLY A 107 8.76 1.35 -29.77
C GLY A 107 9.47 0.86 -31.02
N TYR A 108 10.42 -0.07 -30.91
CA TYR A 108 11.19 -0.59 -32.03
C TYR A 108 10.52 -1.83 -32.63
N LEU A 109 10.35 -1.82 -33.96
CA LEU A 109 9.89 -2.98 -34.72
C LEU A 109 11.04 -3.97 -34.90
N ASN A 110 10.93 -5.14 -34.28
CA ASN A 110 11.91 -6.21 -34.37
C ASN A 110 11.41 -7.36 -35.25
N ASN A 111 12.36 -8.10 -35.83
CA ASN A 111 12.09 -9.32 -36.59
C ASN A 111 12.25 -10.55 -35.68
N VAL A 112 11.26 -11.44 -35.69
CA VAL A 112 11.24 -12.69 -34.91
C VAL A 112 11.26 -13.86 -35.88
N ASN A 113 12.21 -14.80 -35.74
CA ASN A 113 12.30 -15.98 -36.62
C ASN A 113 11.05 -16.86 -36.45
N CYS A 114 10.39 -17.15 -37.58
CA CYS A 114 9.16 -17.91 -37.66
C CYS A 114 9.28 -19.27 -38.37
N GLU A 115 10.47 -19.72 -38.73
CA GLU A 115 10.67 -20.89 -39.58
C GLU A 115 10.12 -22.19 -38.97
N ASN A 116 10.00 -22.23 -37.64
CA ASN A 116 9.42 -23.35 -36.90
C ASN A 116 7.89 -23.43 -37.02
N PHE A 117 7.25 -22.44 -37.63
CA PHE A 117 5.80 -22.34 -37.70
C PHE A 117 5.34 -23.16 -38.87
N THR A 118 4.26 -23.89 -38.67
CA THR A 118 3.95 -24.95 -39.63
C THR A 118 3.03 -24.56 -40.74
N VAL A 119 2.43 -23.39 -40.62
CA VAL A 119 1.78 -22.68 -41.71
C VAL A 119 1.99 -21.18 -41.48
N GLY A 120 2.24 -20.43 -42.56
CA GLY A 120 2.13 -18.96 -42.52
C GLY A 120 3.37 -18.20 -42.05
N CYS A 121 4.53 -18.84 -41.91
CA CYS A 121 5.80 -18.09 -41.89
C CYS A 121 6.11 -17.61 -43.32
N PRO A 122 6.50 -16.34 -43.51
CA PRO A 122 6.80 -15.79 -44.83
C PRO A 122 7.95 -16.55 -45.51
N ASP A 123 7.70 -17.10 -46.69
CA ASP A 123 8.69 -17.80 -47.53
C ASP A 123 9.43 -16.86 -48.48
N THR A 124 8.91 -15.65 -48.67
CA THR A 124 9.56 -14.55 -49.39
C THR A 124 9.72 -13.32 -48.49
N PHE A 125 10.53 -12.36 -48.93
CA PHE A 125 10.54 -11.04 -48.29
C PHE A 125 9.18 -10.36 -48.43
N TYR A 126 8.83 -9.52 -47.46
CA TYR A 126 7.60 -8.74 -47.46
C TYR A 126 7.83 -7.41 -46.75
N LEU A 127 6.90 -6.47 -46.94
CA LEU A 127 6.96 -5.17 -46.28
C LEU A 127 6.18 -5.21 -44.96
N SER A 128 6.64 -4.46 -43.96
CA SER A 128 6.04 -4.45 -42.62
C SER A 128 4.54 -4.14 -42.56
N ASN A 129 4.00 -3.45 -43.57
CA ASN A 129 2.57 -3.14 -43.72
C ASN A 129 1.79 -4.22 -44.48
N GLU A 130 2.40 -5.35 -44.84
CA GLU A 130 1.78 -6.48 -45.54
C GLU A 130 1.70 -7.73 -44.65
N ILE A 131 2.02 -7.60 -43.36
CA ILE A 131 2.07 -8.71 -42.39
C ILE A 131 0.72 -9.43 -42.23
N TYR A 132 -0.40 -8.77 -42.51
CA TYR A 132 -1.74 -9.37 -42.50
C TYR A 132 -1.92 -10.53 -43.50
N ASN A 133 -1.05 -10.63 -44.51
CA ASN A 133 -1.03 -11.77 -45.42
C ASN A 133 -0.52 -13.06 -44.74
N TYR A 134 0.14 -12.91 -43.59
CA TYR A 134 0.74 -13.98 -42.82
C TYR A 134 0.02 -14.09 -41.48
N LYS A 135 -1.17 -14.69 -41.51
CA LYS A 135 -2.11 -14.79 -40.37
C LYS A 135 -1.48 -15.33 -39.09
N ALA A 136 -0.61 -16.32 -39.24
CA ALA A 136 0.12 -16.88 -38.13
C ALA A 136 0.93 -15.75 -37.47
N CYS A 137 1.58 -14.87 -38.27
CA CYS A 137 2.37 -13.71 -37.80
C CYS A 137 1.68 -12.82 -36.75
N LEU A 138 0.36 -12.86 -36.70
CA LEU A 138 -0.50 -11.95 -35.95
C LEU A 138 -1.32 -12.67 -34.88
N SER A 139 -0.76 -13.73 -34.33
CA SER A 139 -1.49 -14.64 -33.48
C SER A 139 -0.77 -14.76 -32.11
N VAL A 140 -1.48 -14.79 -30.98
CA VAL A 140 -0.94 -14.90 -29.59
C VAL A 140 -1.76 -15.92 -28.78
N ALA A 141 -1.15 -16.67 -27.86
CA ALA A 141 -1.68 -17.98 -27.41
C ALA A 141 -3.18 -17.99 -27.04
N PHE A 142 -3.92 -18.92 -27.68
CA PHE A 142 -5.39 -19.00 -27.89
C PHE A 142 -6.00 -18.17 -29.03
N GLY A 143 -5.14 -17.69 -29.91
CA GLY A 143 -5.39 -17.44 -31.33
C GLY A 143 -4.05 -17.08 -31.98
N CYS A 144 -3.16 -18.07 -32.12
CA CYS A 144 -1.82 -18.16 -31.49
C CYS A 144 -0.52 -18.01 -32.32
N PHE A 145 0.56 -17.60 -31.65
CA PHE A 145 1.90 -18.06 -31.94
C PHE A 145 2.57 -18.70 -30.76
N THR A 146 2.72 -19.98 -30.91
CA THR A 146 3.64 -20.80 -30.16
C THR A 146 4.56 -21.53 -31.10
N ALA A 147 4.71 -21.06 -32.36
CA ALA A 147 5.63 -21.61 -33.33
C ALA A 147 5.59 -23.15 -33.47
N ASP A 148 4.51 -23.80 -33.05
CA ASP A 148 3.32 -24.04 -33.82
C ASP A 148 3.59 -25.01 -34.97
N LYS A 149 3.98 -26.27 -34.69
CA LYS A 149 3.31 -27.41 -35.35
C LYS A 149 2.30 -27.92 -34.39
N SER A 150 1.13 -27.34 -34.54
CA SER A 150 0.10 -27.44 -33.55
C SER A 150 0.55 -26.69 -32.27
N CYS A 151 0.12 -25.44 -32.07
CA CYS A 151 -0.03 -24.77 -30.76
C CYS A 151 -0.91 -25.56 -29.76
N LEU A 152 -1.01 -26.87 -30.00
CA LEU A 152 -2.24 -27.55 -30.37
C LEU A 152 -1.95 -29.06 -30.48
N GLN A 153 -0.97 -29.62 -29.80
CA GLN A 153 -1.19 -30.93 -29.19
C GLN A 153 -1.13 -30.83 -27.67
N GLU A 154 -0.71 -29.66 -27.18
CA GLU A 154 -0.07 -29.49 -25.90
C GLU A 154 -0.96 -28.77 -24.91
N MET A 155 -1.87 -27.97 -25.42
CA MET A 155 -3.12 -27.79 -24.72
C MET A 155 -3.82 -29.12 -24.36
N PHE A 156 -3.61 -30.19 -25.14
CA PHE A 156 -4.46 -31.38 -25.18
C PHE A 156 -3.98 -32.60 -24.36
N THR A 157 -2.82 -32.55 -23.70
CA THR A 157 -2.41 -33.46 -22.61
C THR A 157 -2.34 -32.74 -21.25
N ARG A 158 -2.37 -31.39 -21.25
CA ARG A 158 -2.11 -30.44 -20.14
C ARG A 158 -2.97 -30.59 -18.87
N THR A 159 -3.85 -31.60 -18.78
CA THR A 159 -4.68 -31.93 -17.61
C THR A 159 -4.57 -33.38 -17.11
N HIS A 160 -3.92 -34.33 -17.83
CA HIS A 160 -3.96 -35.77 -17.51
C HIS A 160 -2.61 -36.49 -17.80
N THR A 161 -1.86 -36.92 -16.76
CA THR A 161 -0.69 -37.86 -16.68
C THR A 161 0.43 -37.38 -15.75
N LEU A 162 0.39 -36.10 -15.35
CA LEU A 162 1.27 -35.35 -14.41
C LEU A 162 1.49 -35.98 -12.99
N ARG A 163 1.29 -37.29 -12.81
CA ARG A 163 1.40 -38.04 -11.55
C ARG A 163 2.19 -39.36 -11.59
N VAL A 164 2.75 -39.84 -12.71
CA VAL A 164 3.41 -41.18 -12.75
C VAL A 164 4.76 -41.17 -13.49
N CYS A 165 5.75 -41.84 -12.87
CA CYS A 165 7.14 -42.12 -13.27
C CYS A 165 8.23 -41.09 -12.90
N ALA A 166 8.85 -41.37 -11.74
CA ALA A 166 10.25 -41.12 -11.46
C ALA A 166 11.17 -42.10 -12.23
N CYS A 167 12.46 -41.72 -12.35
CA CYS A 167 13.64 -42.45 -12.85
C CYS A 167 13.72 -42.65 -14.39
N ASP A 168 14.84 -42.51 -15.09
CA ASP A 168 16.25 -42.38 -14.69
C ASP A 168 17.11 -41.74 -15.80
N THR A 169 18.25 -41.21 -15.35
CA THR A 169 19.55 -40.94 -15.99
C THR A 169 19.76 -41.51 -17.40
N GLU A 170 20.30 -40.76 -18.36
CA GLU A 170 21.75 -40.55 -18.56
C GLU A 170 21.97 -39.39 -19.58
N ASN A 171 22.58 -38.28 -19.15
CA ASN A 171 23.34 -37.28 -19.97
C ASN A 171 23.46 -35.92 -19.27
N LEU A 172 22.75 -35.71 -18.15
CA LEU A 172 22.83 -34.47 -17.37
C LEU A 172 24.21 -34.26 -16.69
N SER A 173 25.02 -35.31 -16.54
CA SER A 173 26.36 -35.21 -15.93
C SER A 173 27.39 -34.52 -16.83
N PHE A 174 27.24 -34.56 -18.16
CA PHE A 174 28.24 -34.01 -19.08
C PHE A 174 28.13 -32.47 -19.20
N TYR A 175 26.92 -31.95 -19.32
CA TYR A 175 26.68 -30.50 -19.48
C TYR A 175 26.87 -29.70 -18.20
N ILE A 176 26.62 -30.30 -17.03
CA ILE A 176 26.90 -29.65 -15.74
C ILE A 176 28.42 -29.54 -15.52
N VAL A 177 29.20 -30.57 -15.86
CA VAL A 177 30.67 -30.53 -15.77
C VAL A 177 31.28 -29.53 -16.76
N LEU A 178 30.74 -29.44 -17.99
CA LEU A 178 31.18 -28.46 -18.98
C LEU A 178 30.82 -27.02 -18.59
N GLY A 179 29.64 -26.82 -18.00
CA GLY A 179 29.20 -25.53 -17.46
C GLY A 179 30.05 -25.06 -16.27
N PHE A 180 30.40 -25.97 -15.35
CA PHE A 180 31.30 -25.67 -14.23
C PHE A 180 32.72 -25.37 -14.70
N LEU A 181 33.24 -26.07 -15.71
CA LEU A 181 34.55 -25.79 -16.29
C LEU A 181 34.60 -24.41 -16.98
N LEU A 182 33.56 -24.05 -17.73
CA LEU A 182 33.46 -22.72 -18.35
C LEU A 182 33.34 -21.61 -17.31
N PHE A 183 32.57 -21.84 -16.24
CA PHE A 183 32.45 -20.89 -15.14
C PHE A 183 33.78 -20.68 -14.42
N ILE A 184 34.54 -21.75 -14.14
CA ILE A 184 35.87 -21.66 -13.53
C ILE A 184 36.85 -20.91 -14.45
N VAL A 185 36.83 -21.15 -15.76
CA VAL A 185 37.66 -20.41 -16.73
C VAL A 185 37.32 -18.92 -16.76
N THR A 186 36.04 -18.56 -16.68
CA THR A 186 35.63 -17.14 -16.62
C THR A 186 36.08 -16.46 -15.32
N ILE A 187 36.00 -17.13 -14.17
CA ILE A 187 36.48 -16.59 -12.89
C ILE A 187 38.01 -16.45 -12.89
N ILE A 188 38.75 -17.44 -13.42
CA ILE A 188 40.21 -17.35 -13.58
C ILE A 188 40.58 -16.18 -14.50
N GLY A 189 39.86 -15.99 -15.60
CA GLY A 189 40.05 -14.84 -16.50
C GLY A 189 39.83 -13.49 -15.81
N ILE A 190 38.77 -13.36 -15.01
CA ILE A 190 38.50 -12.13 -14.23
C ILE A 190 39.60 -11.91 -13.18
N LEU A 191 40.06 -12.97 -12.50
CA LEU A 191 41.15 -12.87 -11.53
C LEU A 191 42.50 -12.51 -12.19
N ILE A 192 42.78 -12.99 -13.40
CA ILE A 192 43.96 -12.60 -14.18
C ILE A 192 43.88 -11.13 -14.58
N VAL A 193 42.72 -10.65 -15.03
CA VAL A 193 42.51 -9.23 -15.37
C VAL A 193 42.68 -8.34 -14.13
N LEU A 194 42.10 -8.74 -12.99
CA LEU A 194 42.28 -8.03 -11.72
C LEU A 194 43.73 -8.07 -11.22
N PHE A 195 44.46 -9.17 -11.45
CA PHE A 195 45.88 -9.29 -11.13
C PHE A 195 46.74 -8.40 -12.03
N ILE A 196 46.43 -8.29 -13.33
CA ILE A 196 47.10 -7.39 -14.28
C ILE A 196 46.85 -5.92 -13.89
N LEU A 197 45.61 -5.55 -13.58
CA LEU A 197 45.25 -4.19 -13.13
C LEU A 197 45.89 -3.85 -11.77
N LYS A 198 46.05 -4.83 -10.88
CA LYS A 198 46.77 -4.66 -9.62
C LYS A 198 48.28 -4.52 -9.85
N ARG A 199 48.85 -5.22 -10.82
CA ARG A 199 50.28 -5.13 -11.18
C ARG A 199 50.64 -3.78 -11.82
N GLU A 200 49.76 -3.22 -12.65
CA GLU A 200 49.95 -1.86 -13.22
C GLU A 200 49.91 -0.77 -12.15
N LYS A 201 49.00 -0.85 -11.17
CA LYS A 201 48.96 0.09 -10.03
C LYS A 201 50.18 -0.05 -9.11
N VAL A 202 50.72 -1.25 -8.93
CA VAL A 202 51.95 -1.48 -8.14
C VAL A 202 53.20 -1.02 -8.90
N LEU A 203 53.26 -1.15 -10.23
CA LEU A 203 54.34 -0.60 -11.06
C LEU A 203 54.34 0.94 -11.07
N LEU A 204 53.16 1.59 -11.13
CA LEU A 204 53.04 3.04 -10.98
C LEU A 204 53.48 3.51 -9.58
N CYS A 205 53.18 2.72 -8.54
CA CYS A 205 53.60 3.03 -7.17
C CYS A 205 55.11 2.83 -6.94
N MET A 206 55.73 1.84 -7.60
CA MET A 206 57.17 1.57 -7.54
C MET A 206 57.99 2.57 -8.39
N GLU A 207 57.46 3.08 -9.50
CA GLU A 207 58.07 4.19 -10.27
C GLU A 207 58.05 5.50 -9.49
N ASN A 208 56.96 5.78 -8.76
CA ASN A 208 56.85 6.97 -7.90
C ASN A 208 57.76 6.87 -6.66
N LEU A 209 58.00 5.67 -6.12
CA LEU A 209 58.97 5.44 -5.04
C LEU A 209 60.43 5.53 -5.53
N LYS A 210 60.75 5.09 -6.76
CA LYS A 210 62.08 5.29 -7.37
C LYS A 210 62.36 6.76 -7.71
N LYS A 211 61.34 7.53 -8.12
CA LYS A 211 61.46 8.98 -8.33
C LYS A 211 61.58 9.77 -7.01
N ALA A 212 61.07 9.23 -5.90
CA ALA A 212 61.20 9.83 -4.57
C ALA A 212 62.55 9.52 -3.86
N GLN A 213 63.39 8.61 -4.39
CA GLN A 213 64.70 8.26 -3.82
C GLN A 213 65.91 8.83 -4.57
N THR A 214 65.70 9.64 -5.61
CA THR A 214 66.77 10.33 -6.33
C THR A 214 66.44 11.81 -6.50
N PHE A 215 66.18 12.55 -5.42
CA PHE A 215 66.42 14.00 -5.42
C PHE A 215 66.46 14.50 -3.97
N VAL A 216 67.63 15.07 -3.63
CA VAL A 216 67.94 15.90 -2.47
C VAL A 216 68.27 15.16 -1.17
N GLY A 217 69.52 14.69 -1.13
CA GLY A 217 70.37 14.95 0.03
C GLY A 217 70.82 16.42 0.06
N ASP A 218 71.42 16.78 1.20
CA ASP A 218 72.02 18.06 1.60
C ASP A 218 71.02 19.13 2.10
N GLY A 219 71.01 19.56 3.36
CA GLY A 219 71.86 19.22 4.50
C GLY A 219 71.37 19.90 5.79
N GLU A 220 71.99 19.47 6.89
CA GLU A 220 72.10 20.13 8.20
C GLU A 220 71.02 19.94 9.30
N LYS A 221 71.24 18.84 10.05
CA LYS A 221 71.63 18.78 11.47
C LYS A 221 70.73 19.37 12.59
N VAL A 222 70.23 18.42 13.42
CA VAL A 222 70.38 18.34 14.92
C VAL A 222 69.37 19.16 15.79
N PRO A 223 68.90 18.67 16.98
CA PRO A 223 68.33 17.36 17.35
C PRO A 223 67.02 17.46 18.18
N LEU A 224 66.49 16.30 18.56
CA LEU A 224 65.47 16.06 19.59
C LEU A 224 65.71 16.78 20.93
N ARG A 225 64.64 17.28 21.59
CA ARG A 225 64.38 17.07 23.03
C ARG A 225 63.04 17.63 23.55
N ASP A 226 62.29 16.71 24.16
CA ASP A 226 61.76 16.74 25.53
C ASP A 226 60.80 17.83 26.08
N LYS A 227 59.83 17.26 26.84
CA LYS A 227 59.08 17.76 28.01
C LYS A 227 57.75 18.47 27.72
N HIS A 228 56.63 17.91 28.20
CA HIS A 228 56.11 18.08 29.59
C HIS A 228 55.92 19.57 29.89
N GLN A 229 54.78 20.10 30.32
CA GLN A 229 53.59 19.57 30.99
C GLN A 229 52.75 20.83 31.29
N GLN A 230 51.42 20.77 31.27
CA GLN A 230 50.53 21.35 32.30
C GLN A 230 49.07 21.42 31.82
N ASP A 231 48.31 20.43 32.29
CA ASP A 231 47.22 20.57 33.25
C ASP A 231 46.15 21.68 33.11
N LYS A 232 44.91 21.17 33.16
CA LYS A 232 43.66 21.70 33.76
C LYS A 232 42.74 22.57 32.90
N SER A 233 41.61 21.97 32.52
CA SER A 233 40.30 22.28 33.14
C SER A 233 39.23 21.24 32.79
N HIS A 234 38.85 20.47 33.83
CA HIS A 234 37.48 20.00 34.11
C HIS A 234 36.55 21.23 34.25
N ASP A 235 35.23 21.24 34.08
CA ASP A 235 34.19 20.26 33.75
C ASP A 235 32.84 21.01 33.86
N ARG A 236 31.76 20.37 33.37
CA ARG A 236 30.31 20.57 33.66
C ARG A 236 29.49 21.55 32.82
N LYS A 237 28.26 21.20 32.42
CA LYS A 237 27.48 19.94 32.31
C LYS A 237 26.15 20.38 31.67
N GLU A 238 25.77 19.84 30.54
CA GLU A 238 24.36 19.79 30.14
C GLU A 238 23.94 18.32 30.11
N LYS A 239 22.92 18.01 30.92
CA LYS A 239 22.30 16.70 31.02
C LYS A 239 21.31 16.55 29.86
N ASN A 240 21.66 15.75 28.86
CA ASN A 240 20.68 15.10 28.00
C ASN A 240 19.98 13.99 28.79
N ILE A 241 18.65 14.06 28.85
CA ILE A 241 17.81 12.96 29.30
C ILE A 241 17.65 12.01 28.12
N ASP A 242 18.31 10.86 28.25
CA ASP A 242 18.35 9.75 27.31
C ASP A 242 17.09 8.88 27.53
N PHE A 243 16.16 8.81 26.56
CA PHE A 243 15.13 7.77 26.53
C PHE A 243 15.55 6.67 25.56
N LYS A 244 16.33 5.72 26.09
CA LYS A 244 16.48 4.38 25.51
C LYS A 244 15.16 3.64 25.59
N GLY A 245 14.73 3.05 24.46
CA GLY A 245 13.60 2.12 24.45
C GLY A 245 13.08 1.76 23.07
N CYS A 246 13.89 1.10 22.24
CA CYS A 246 13.50 0.05 21.30
C CYS A 246 14.74 -0.40 20.50
N GLU A 247 15.61 -1.19 21.12
CA GLU A 247 16.56 -2.01 20.38
C GLU A 247 15.80 -3.16 19.72
N LEU A 248 15.91 -3.25 18.38
CA LEU A 248 15.47 -4.39 17.58
C LEU A 248 16.36 -5.61 17.93
N PRO A 249 15.80 -6.79 18.29
CA PRO A 249 16.60 -8.00 18.33
C PRO A 249 16.84 -8.49 16.90
N GLY A 250 18.10 -8.74 16.59
CA GLY A 250 18.54 -9.36 15.35
C GLY A 250 18.24 -10.86 15.23
N THR A 251 18.13 -11.25 13.97
CA THR A 251 18.33 -12.54 13.29
C THR A 251 17.31 -13.69 13.43
N SER A 252 17.04 -14.24 12.23
CA SER A 252 16.53 -15.58 11.87
C SER A 252 15.17 -16.02 12.41
N ASP A 253 14.10 -15.75 11.64
CA ASP A 253 13.39 -16.81 10.90
C ASP A 253 12.18 -16.24 10.12
N THR A 254 11.89 -16.88 9.00
CA THR A 254 10.98 -16.47 7.91
C THR A 254 9.63 -15.85 8.34
N ARG A 255 9.41 -14.65 7.83
CA ARG A 255 8.26 -13.76 8.07
C ARG A 255 6.93 -14.35 7.60
N ALA A 256 5.95 -14.17 8.47
CA ALA A 256 4.52 -14.28 8.22
C ALA A 256 4.07 -13.39 7.03
N TYR A 257 3.60 -14.03 5.97
CA TYR A 257 2.99 -13.38 4.79
C TYR A 257 1.63 -12.70 5.06
N GLY A 258 1.16 -12.64 6.31
CA GLY A 258 -0.07 -11.95 6.70
C GLY A 258 0.11 -10.68 7.53
N LYS A 259 1.34 -10.34 7.97
CA LYS A 259 1.56 -9.17 8.83
C LYS A 259 1.76 -7.86 8.06
N GLN A 260 2.24 -7.90 6.81
CA GLN A 260 2.59 -6.67 6.07
C GLN A 260 1.39 -5.93 5.46
N THR A 261 0.25 -6.59 5.21
CA THR A 261 -0.95 -5.95 4.66
C THR A 261 -1.87 -5.43 5.76
N ASP A 262 -2.09 -6.22 6.81
CA ASP A 262 -2.88 -5.82 7.98
C ASP A 262 -2.24 -4.66 8.75
N GLU A 263 -0.90 -4.57 8.83
CA GLU A 263 -0.21 -3.44 9.50
C GLU A 263 -0.21 -2.16 8.65
N ALA A 264 -0.18 -2.25 7.32
CA ALA A 264 -0.22 -1.08 6.44
C ALA A 264 -1.62 -0.46 6.33
N GLU A 265 -2.67 -1.30 6.30
CA GLU A 265 -4.07 -0.86 6.41
C GLU A 265 -4.41 -0.48 7.85
N SER A 266 -3.87 -1.16 8.88
CA SER A 266 -3.97 -0.74 10.28
C SER A 266 -3.24 0.58 10.56
N CYS A 267 -2.22 0.97 9.79
CA CYS A 267 -1.58 2.28 9.93
C CYS A 267 -2.44 3.40 9.33
N ARG A 268 -3.21 3.12 8.27
CA ARG A 268 -4.18 4.06 7.69
C ARG A 268 -5.50 4.09 8.45
N ASP A 269 -5.98 2.95 8.96
CA ASP A 269 -7.07 2.89 9.93
C ASP A 269 -6.61 3.44 11.28
N ARG A 270 -5.34 3.35 11.69
CA ARG A 270 -4.83 4.12 12.83
C ARG A 270 -4.74 5.59 12.50
N ALA A 271 -4.24 6.02 11.34
CA ALA A 271 -4.18 7.44 10.99
C ALA A 271 -5.58 8.05 10.84
N ALA A 272 -6.51 7.38 10.16
CA ALA A 272 -7.91 7.78 10.03
C ALA A 272 -8.69 7.63 11.34
N LYS A 273 -8.47 6.59 12.17
CA LYS A 273 -9.01 6.55 13.56
C LYS A 273 -8.36 7.59 14.46
N LEU A 274 -7.08 7.93 14.24
CA LEU A 274 -6.37 9.00 14.96
C LEU A 274 -6.77 10.40 14.46
N MET A 275 -7.38 10.52 13.29
CA MET A 275 -7.84 11.77 12.67
C MET A 275 -9.36 11.99 12.82
N VAL A 276 -10.19 10.94 12.78
CA VAL A 276 -11.67 11.01 12.80
C VAL A 276 -12.26 10.63 14.16
N TYR A 277 -11.62 9.74 14.93
CA TYR A 277 -12.18 9.21 16.18
C TYR A 277 -11.58 9.84 17.46
N ASN A 278 -10.76 10.89 17.30
CA ASN A 278 -9.78 11.24 18.32
C ASN A 278 -10.09 12.49 19.15
N ASP A 279 -11.28 13.05 19.06
CA ASP A 279 -11.79 13.94 20.12
C ASP A 279 -12.65 13.14 21.16
N ASP A 280 -13.29 12.04 20.76
CA ASP A 280 -14.16 11.23 21.67
C ASP A 280 -13.47 10.02 22.31
N TYR A 281 -12.44 9.42 21.72
CA TYR A 281 -11.74 8.27 22.37
C TYR A 281 -10.85 8.68 23.56
N TRP A 282 -10.67 9.98 23.79
CA TRP A 282 -10.14 10.54 25.05
C TRP A 282 -11.23 10.86 26.08
N LEU A 283 -12.52 10.63 25.76
CA LEU A 283 -13.61 10.83 26.70
C LEU A 283 -14.03 9.55 27.45
N ASP A 284 -13.82 8.34 26.91
CA ASP A 284 -14.35 7.12 27.56
C ASP A 284 -13.35 5.99 27.91
N ASN A 285 -12.07 6.03 27.49
CA ASN A 285 -11.11 4.93 27.79
C ASN A 285 -9.97 5.29 28.73
N LEU A 286 -10.18 6.31 29.55
CA LEU A 286 -9.51 6.37 30.83
C LEU A 286 -10.57 6.64 31.88
N ASN A 287 -10.79 5.67 32.77
CA ASN A 287 -10.92 5.97 34.19
C ASN A 287 -9.66 6.72 34.65
N VAL A 288 -9.40 7.93 34.11
CA VAL A 288 -8.48 8.83 34.77
C VAL A 288 -9.27 9.30 35.95
N ASP A 289 -8.86 8.87 37.14
CA ASP A 289 -9.14 9.61 38.35
C ASP A 289 -9.09 11.10 38.03
N LYS A 290 -10.12 11.84 38.42
CA LYS A 290 -10.22 13.30 38.24
C LYS A 290 -9.08 14.09 38.92
N ASN A 291 -7.95 13.46 39.29
CA ASN A 291 -6.86 13.98 40.11
C ASN A 291 -5.44 13.75 39.55
N THR A 292 -5.23 13.26 38.32
CA THR A 292 -3.85 13.02 37.80
C THR A 292 -3.43 13.87 36.61
N ASP A 293 -3.93 15.10 36.49
CA ASP A 293 -3.59 15.96 35.34
C ASP A 293 -2.21 16.63 35.43
N GLY A 294 -1.56 16.66 36.60
CA GLY A 294 -0.29 17.39 36.80
C GLY A 294 -0.36 18.90 36.54
N LEU A 295 -1.50 19.40 36.04
CA LEU A 295 -1.82 20.78 35.80
C LEU A 295 -2.13 21.47 37.13
N ASN A 296 -1.67 22.70 37.29
CA ASN A 296 -2.07 23.53 38.42
C ASN A 296 -3.61 23.57 38.53
N PRO A 297 -4.21 23.29 39.71
CA PRO A 297 -5.65 23.32 39.91
C PRO A 297 -6.34 24.59 39.37
N GLU A 298 -5.70 25.75 39.48
CA GLU A 298 -6.23 27.03 38.97
C GLU A 298 -6.36 27.05 37.44
N ILE A 299 -5.40 26.45 36.73
CA ILE A 299 -5.41 26.34 35.27
C ILE A 299 -6.51 25.39 34.83
N ARG A 300 -6.68 24.29 35.57
CA ARG A 300 -7.77 23.36 35.32
C ARG A 300 -9.12 24.02 35.53
N MET A 301 -9.33 24.74 36.63
CA MET A 301 -10.57 25.49 36.87
C MET A 301 -10.86 26.50 35.75
N LEU A 302 -9.82 27.21 35.28
CA LEU A 302 -9.96 28.13 34.16
C LEU A 302 -10.34 27.41 32.87
N HIS A 303 -9.66 26.32 32.53
CA HIS A 303 -9.96 25.51 31.35
C HIS A 303 -11.38 24.92 31.42
N ASP A 304 -11.80 24.43 32.59
CA ASP A 304 -13.15 23.92 32.83
C ASP A 304 -14.20 25.02 32.69
N ALA A 305 -13.93 26.24 33.18
CA ALA A 305 -14.81 27.39 33.00
C ALA A 305 -14.99 27.75 31.50
N ILE A 306 -13.92 27.71 30.72
CA ILE A 306 -13.96 27.94 29.26
C ILE A 306 -14.79 26.84 28.56
N ILE A 307 -14.48 25.57 28.85
CA ILE A 307 -15.13 24.40 28.24
C ILE A 307 -16.64 24.39 28.54
N ASN A 308 -17.00 24.66 29.78
CA ASN A 308 -18.39 24.70 30.24
C ASN A 308 -19.10 26.02 29.91
N CYS A 309 -18.45 26.94 29.20
CA CYS A 309 -18.99 28.26 28.88
C CYS A 309 -19.42 29.09 30.12
N ASN A 310 -18.80 28.87 31.28
CA ASN A 310 -19.15 29.57 32.51
C ASN A 310 -18.53 30.96 32.55
N GLU A 311 -19.26 31.94 32.01
CA GLU A 311 -18.80 33.33 31.86
C GLU A 311 -18.46 34.00 33.19
N ARG A 312 -19.27 33.79 34.23
CA ARG A 312 -19.04 34.40 35.54
C ARG A 312 -17.75 33.90 36.18
N GLU A 313 -17.55 32.58 36.12
CA GLU A 313 -16.36 31.95 36.68
C GLU A 313 -15.11 32.29 35.86
N PHE A 314 -15.22 32.29 34.53
CA PHE A 314 -14.14 32.73 33.65
C PHE A 314 -13.71 34.17 33.94
N GLU A 315 -14.65 35.11 34.03
CA GLU A 315 -14.36 36.53 34.33
C GLU A 315 -13.78 36.70 35.73
N HIS A 316 -14.33 36.00 36.73
CA HIS A 316 -13.80 36.03 38.09
C HIS A 316 -12.35 35.52 38.13
N LEU A 317 -12.07 34.39 37.49
CA LEU A 317 -10.72 33.83 37.41
C LEU A 317 -9.77 34.78 36.67
N LEU A 318 -10.18 35.33 35.52
CA LEU A 318 -9.35 36.25 34.74
C LEU A 318 -9.05 37.58 35.47
N SER A 319 -9.96 38.03 36.34
CA SER A 319 -9.78 39.23 37.17
C SER A 319 -8.82 39.03 38.35
N ASN A 320 -8.50 37.78 38.68
CA ASN A 320 -7.60 37.47 39.79
C ASN A 320 -6.14 37.79 39.40
N SER A 321 -5.45 38.61 40.21
CA SER A 321 -4.06 39.02 39.99
C SER A 321 -3.06 37.84 39.93
N SER A 322 -3.48 36.65 40.35
CA SER A 322 -2.67 35.43 40.27
C SER A 322 -2.59 34.84 38.85
N ILE A 323 -3.58 35.08 37.97
CA ILE A 323 -3.56 34.55 36.60
C ILE A 323 -2.64 35.40 35.73
N LYS A 324 -1.47 34.85 35.43
CA LYS A 324 -0.50 35.45 34.51
C LYS A 324 -0.72 34.92 33.09
N THR A 325 -0.25 35.67 32.09
CA THR A 325 -0.23 35.24 30.67
C THR A 325 0.36 33.83 30.51
N SER A 326 1.41 33.49 31.27
CA SER A 326 2.03 32.16 31.25
C SER A 326 1.10 31.01 31.62
N MET A 327 0.06 31.26 32.43
CA MET A 327 -0.95 30.26 32.78
C MET A 327 -1.96 30.05 31.65
N LEU A 328 -2.33 31.13 30.95
CA LEU A 328 -3.23 31.08 29.80
C LEU A 328 -2.62 30.33 28.61
N GLU A 329 -1.28 30.33 28.52
CA GLU A 329 -0.49 29.64 27.49
C GLU A 329 -0.21 28.17 27.81
N GLN A 330 -0.43 27.74 29.06
CA GLN A 330 -0.12 26.37 29.47
C GLN A 330 -1.08 25.36 28.82
N LEU A 331 -0.51 24.32 28.22
CA LEU A 331 -1.27 23.24 27.59
C LEU A 331 -1.81 22.25 28.63
N ASN A 332 -3.08 21.86 28.50
CA ASN A 332 -3.67 20.76 29.26
C ASN A 332 -3.20 19.38 28.75
N HIS A 333 -3.69 18.28 29.35
CA HIS A 333 -3.35 16.90 28.93
C HIS A 333 -3.77 16.58 27.48
N ARG A 334 -4.75 17.31 26.92
CA ARG A 334 -5.15 17.19 25.50
C ARG A 334 -4.28 18.04 24.58
N GLY A 335 -3.34 18.80 25.14
CA GLY A 335 -2.43 19.65 24.39
C GLY A 335 -3.03 20.99 23.97
N PHE A 336 -4.04 21.51 24.67
CA PHE A 336 -4.66 22.82 24.38
C PHE A 336 -4.42 23.83 25.51
N ASN A 337 -4.15 25.09 25.13
CA ASN A 337 -4.17 26.22 26.06
C ASN A 337 -5.55 26.89 26.12
N SER A 338 -5.69 27.94 26.93
CA SER A 338 -6.98 28.64 27.10
C SER A 338 -7.53 29.21 25.79
N LEU A 339 -6.67 29.74 24.92
CA LEU A 339 -7.08 30.32 23.65
C LEU A 339 -7.59 29.25 22.66
N HIS A 340 -6.90 28.11 22.58
CA HIS A 340 -7.35 26.96 21.80
C HIS A 340 -8.71 26.43 22.29
N LEU A 341 -8.93 26.38 23.60
CA LEU A 341 -10.20 25.96 24.18
C LEU A 341 -11.34 26.95 23.84
N ALA A 342 -11.08 28.26 23.91
CA ALA A 342 -12.05 29.27 23.49
C ALA A 342 -12.37 29.17 21.99
N ALA A 343 -11.36 28.88 21.15
CA ALA A 343 -11.55 28.62 19.72
C ALA A 343 -12.36 27.35 19.44
N ARG A 344 -12.19 26.29 20.26
CA ARG A 344 -12.94 25.03 20.17
C ARG A 344 -14.41 25.20 20.52
N VAL A 345 -14.69 25.97 21.56
CA VAL A 345 -16.06 26.19 22.06
C VAL A 345 -16.79 27.30 21.29
N GLY A 346 -16.05 28.15 20.56
CA GLY A 346 -16.63 29.19 19.71
C GLY A 346 -17.04 30.47 20.46
N LYS A 347 -16.62 30.65 21.71
CA LYS A 347 -16.93 31.84 22.51
C LYS A 347 -15.99 32.99 22.17
N LEU A 348 -16.37 33.79 21.16
CA LEU A 348 -15.60 34.96 20.72
C LEU A 348 -15.28 35.95 21.85
N LYS A 349 -16.18 36.11 22.83
CA LYS A 349 -15.94 36.97 24.00
C LYS A 349 -14.74 36.47 24.82
N PHE A 350 -14.71 35.18 25.16
CA PHE A 350 -13.58 34.58 25.88
C PHE A 350 -12.31 34.68 25.05
N PHE A 351 -12.39 34.36 23.76
CA PHE A 351 -11.26 34.45 22.84
C PHE A 351 -10.62 35.85 22.85
N ARG A 352 -11.42 36.91 22.74
CA ARG A 352 -10.94 38.31 22.79
C ARG A 352 -10.43 38.71 24.18
N GLN A 353 -11.08 38.27 25.25
CA GLN A 353 -10.63 38.54 26.62
C GLN A 353 -9.28 37.87 26.90
N ILE A 354 -9.04 36.64 26.44
CA ILE A 354 -7.75 35.95 26.56
C ILE A 354 -6.67 36.69 25.75
N LEU A 355 -6.97 37.09 24.51
CA LEU A 355 -6.03 37.88 23.68
C LEU A 355 -5.65 39.22 24.33
N SER A 356 -6.57 39.87 25.04
CA SER A 356 -6.29 41.12 25.79
C SER A 356 -5.25 40.95 26.90
N GLN A 357 -4.95 39.71 27.30
CA GLN A 357 -3.91 39.37 28.27
C GLN A 357 -2.54 39.09 27.61
N ASN A 358 -2.37 39.50 26.34
CA ASN A 358 -1.14 39.32 25.54
C ASN A 358 -0.74 37.85 25.33
N VAL A 359 -1.71 36.94 25.30
CA VAL A 359 -1.48 35.54 24.91
C VAL A 359 -1.15 35.48 23.43
N ASP A 360 -0.11 34.74 23.06
CA ASP A 360 0.26 34.58 21.66
C ASP A 360 -0.84 33.86 20.85
N ILE A 361 -1.45 34.57 19.90
CA ILE A 361 -2.46 33.99 18.99
C ILE A 361 -1.87 32.91 18.07
N GLN A 362 -0.56 32.98 17.81
CA GLN A 362 0.18 32.00 17.01
C GLN A 362 0.58 30.76 17.81
N SER A 363 0.24 30.70 19.09
CA SER A 363 0.45 29.52 19.92
C SER A 363 -0.16 28.28 19.24
N LYS A 364 0.54 27.16 19.39
CA LYS A 364 0.16 25.88 18.79
C LYS A 364 -0.18 24.87 19.87
N ALA A 365 -1.20 24.06 19.59
CA ALA A 365 -1.49 22.86 20.34
C ALA A 365 -0.34 21.84 20.21
N ILE A 366 -0.36 20.78 21.03
CA ILE A 366 0.70 19.76 21.04
C ILE A 366 0.88 19.05 19.68
N ASP A 367 -0.16 19.04 18.85
CA ASP A 367 -0.14 18.47 17.51
C ASP A 367 0.17 19.50 16.41
N GLY A 368 0.55 20.72 16.79
CA GLY A 368 0.90 21.79 15.88
C GLY A 368 -0.28 22.57 15.32
N ARG A 369 -1.53 22.23 15.67
CA ARG A 369 -2.71 23.01 15.28
C ARG A 369 -2.70 24.38 15.95
N ASN A 370 -3.07 25.42 15.20
CA ASN A 370 -3.38 26.74 15.76
C ASN A 370 -4.90 26.91 15.99
N CYS A 371 -5.30 28.06 16.53
CA CYS A 371 -6.71 28.36 16.79
C CYS A 371 -7.61 28.32 15.54
N LEU A 372 -7.08 28.62 14.35
CA LEU A 372 -7.86 28.55 13.10
C LEU A 372 -8.18 27.10 12.72
N HIS A 373 -7.25 26.16 12.89
CA HIS A 373 -7.52 24.72 12.68
C HIS A 373 -8.65 24.23 13.58
N ILE A 374 -8.57 24.58 14.86
CA ILE A 374 -9.53 24.14 15.87
C ILE A 374 -10.91 24.77 15.64
N GLY A 375 -10.97 26.08 15.42
CA GLY A 375 -12.22 26.77 15.11
C GLY A 375 -12.85 26.25 13.81
N ALA A 376 -12.02 25.93 12.82
CA ALA A 376 -12.46 25.43 11.52
C ALA A 376 -13.11 24.05 11.61
N TYR A 377 -12.52 23.10 12.36
CA TYR A 377 -13.11 21.78 12.57
C TYR A 377 -14.45 21.84 13.30
N ASN A 378 -14.57 22.74 14.29
CA ASN A 378 -15.77 22.86 15.13
C ASN A 378 -16.85 23.78 14.53
N GLY A 379 -16.64 24.36 13.34
CA GLY A 379 -17.63 25.22 12.69
C GLY A 379 -17.80 26.59 13.35
N ASN A 380 -16.81 27.04 14.13
CA ASN A 380 -16.90 28.27 14.92
C ASN A 380 -16.67 29.52 14.06
N TYR A 381 -17.66 29.85 13.25
CA TYR A 381 -17.60 30.90 12.23
C TYR A 381 -17.06 32.24 12.74
N GLN A 382 -17.53 32.71 13.89
CA GLN A 382 -17.12 34.01 14.44
C GLN A 382 -15.64 34.04 14.85
N ILE A 383 -15.11 32.91 15.33
CA ILE A 383 -13.68 32.78 15.65
C ILE A 383 -12.87 32.76 14.36
N CYS A 384 -13.24 31.92 13.40
CA CYS A 384 -12.56 31.82 12.11
C CYS A 384 -12.57 33.17 11.37
N LYS A 385 -13.70 33.88 11.38
CA LYS A 385 -13.83 35.20 10.76
C LYS A 385 -12.91 36.21 11.42
N TYR A 386 -12.92 36.30 12.75
CA TYR A 386 -12.02 37.19 13.48
C TYR A 386 -10.54 36.91 13.15
N ILE A 387 -10.14 35.64 13.10
CA ILE A 387 -8.77 35.24 12.77
C ILE A 387 -8.44 35.60 11.31
N LEU A 388 -9.32 35.31 10.35
CA LEU A 388 -9.07 35.60 8.93
C LEU A 388 -9.03 37.10 8.64
N GLU A 389 -9.79 37.92 9.37
CA GLU A 389 -9.77 39.38 9.26
C GLU A 389 -8.47 40.01 9.77
N ASN A 390 -7.89 39.47 10.84
CA ASN A 390 -6.79 40.13 11.57
C ASN A 390 -5.44 39.39 11.45
N HIS A 391 -5.46 38.08 11.18
CA HIS A 391 -4.33 37.16 11.22
C HIS A 391 -4.45 36.08 10.12
N LYS A 392 -4.77 36.48 8.89
CA LYS A 392 -4.97 35.58 7.73
C LYS A 392 -3.79 34.62 7.50
N ASP A 393 -2.57 35.03 7.85
CA ASP A 393 -1.34 34.21 7.75
C ASP A 393 -1.40 32.92 8.58
N MET A 394 -2.24 32.86 9.62
CA MET A 394 -2.52 31.63 10.38
C MET A 394 -3.05 30.50 9.49
N PHE A 395 -3.64 30.81 8.34
CA PHE A 395 -4.06 29.81 7.35
C PHE A 395 -2.86 29.03 6.76
N LEU A 396 -1.70 29.67 6.62
CA LEU A 396 -0.50 29.08 6.02
C LEU A 396 0.21 28.09 6.97
N THR A 397 -0.11 28.17 8.26
CA THR A 397 0.43 27.23 9.24
C THR A 397 -0.15 25.85 8.99
N LYS A 398 0.70 24.83 8.99
CA LYS A 398 0.32 23.43 8.94
C LYS A 398 0.56 22.75 10.28
N ASP A 399 -0.30 21.81 10.62
CA ASP A 399 -0.12 20.95 11.80
C ASP A 399 0.96 19.87 11.57
N ARG A 400 1.17 18.98 12.55
CA ARG A 400 2.16 17.89 12.46
C ARG A 400 1.88 16.88 11.35
N TYR A 401 0.67 16.86 10.81
CA TYR A 401 0.26 16.00 9.70
C TYR A 401 0.35 16.72 8.35
N ASN A 402 0.88 17.96 8.34
CA ASN A 402 0.92 18.85 7.19
C ASN A 402 -0.48 19.22 6.67
N MET A 403 -1.50 19.22 7.52
CA MET A 403 -2.85 19.69 7.19
C MET A 403 -2.97 21.18 7.52
N ASN A 404 -3.60 21.93 6.62
CA ASN A 404 -3.98 23.33 6.84
C ASN A 404 -5.42 23.41 7.42
N PRO A 405 -5.90 24.60 7.85
CA PRO A 405 -7.23 24.73 8.41
C PRO A 405 -8.41 24.34 7.50
N ALA A 406 -8.27 24.45 6.17
CA ALA A 406 -9.33 24.04 5.25
C ALA A 406 -9.54 22.52 5.25
N HIS A 407 -8.47 21.73 5.37
CA HIS A 407 -8.60 20.28 5.54
C HIS A 407 -9.37 19.92 6.81
N TRP A 408 -9.13 20.65 7.91
CA TRP A 408 -9.85 20.46 9.17
C TRP A 408 -11.32 20.92 9.08
N ALA A 409 -11.62 22.01 8.37
CA ALA A 409 -12.99 22.42 8.08
C ALA A 409 -13.74 21.33 7.29
N ALA A 410 -13.11 20.76 6.27
CA ALA A 410 -13.70 19.70 5.45
C ALA A 410 -13.91 18.42 6.25
N LEU A 411 -12.94 18.04 7.09
CA LEU A 411 -13.05 16.91 8.01
C LEU A 411 -14.20 17.11 9.01
N GLY A 412 -14.38 18.32 9.54
CA GLY A 412 -15.47 18.68 10.44
C GLY A 412 -16.82 18.91 9.74
N GLY A 413 -16.87 18.84 8.41
CA GLY A 413 -18.08 19.06 7.61
C GLY A 413 -18.57 20.51 7.53
N GLN A 414 -17.67 21.48 7.71
CA GLN A 414 -17.98 22.89 7.92
C GLN A 414 -17.90 23.71 6.61
N GLU A 415 -18.90 23.55 5.75
CA GLU A 415 -18.98 24.24 4.44
C GLU A 415 -19.00 25.78 4.55
N ASN A 416 -19.58 26.32 5.63
CA ASN A 416 -19.64 27.75 5.91
C ASN A 416 -18.27 28.33 6.23
N ILE A 417 -17.40 27.56 6.89
CA ILE A 417 -16.01 27.92 7.14
C ILE A 417 -15.19 27.85 5.86
N LEU A 418 -15.40 26.82 5.03
CA LEU A 418 -14.76 26.74 3.72
C LEU A 418 -15.15 27.92 2.82
N SER A 419 -16.43 28.28 2.80
CA SER A 419 -16.93 29.47 2.11
C SER A 419 -16.24 30.74 2.60
N LEU A 420 -16.17 30.93 3.93
CA LEU A 420 -15.47 32.05 4.53
C LEU A 420 -13.98 32.09 4.16
N MET A 421 -13.28 30.95 4.18
CA MET A 421 -11.87 30.89 3.76
C MET A 421 -11.69 31.32 2.30
N MET A 422 -12.61 30.93 1.40
CA MET A 422 -12.58 31.36 0.00
C MET A 422 -12.87 32.86 -0.16
N GLU A 423 -13.79 33.43 0.62
CA GLU A 423 -14.05 34.89 0.65
C GLU A 423 -12.78 35.67 1.03
N PHE A 424 -11.94 35.11 1.90
CA PHE A 424 -10.64 35.66 2.26
C PHE A 424 -9.51 35.20 1.33
N GLU A 425 -9.78 34.65 0.15
CA GLU A 425 -8.79 34.20 -0.85
C GLU A 425 -7.78 33.15 -0.32
N CYS A 426 -8.18 32.34 0.66
CA CYS A 426 -7.37 31.20 1.11
C CYS A 426 -7.48 30.04 0.11
N ASN A 427 -6.35 29.40 -0.20
CA ASN A 427 -6.35 28.22 -1.07
C ASN A 427 -6.87 26.97 -0.34
N VAL A 428 -8.18 26.72 -0.43
CA VAL A 428 -8.83 25.55 0.18
C VAL A 428 -8.52 24.23 -0.56
N SER A 429 -8.02 24.29 -1.79
CA SER A 429 -7.77 23.13 -2.67
C SER A 429 -6.40 22.48 -2.51
N GLU A 430 -5.56 23.02 -1.61
CA GLU A 430 -4.24 22.47 -1.33
C GLU A 430 -4.33 21.00 -0.93
N LYS A 431 -3.34 20.21 -1.35
CA LYS A 431 -3.23 18.78 -1.03
C LYS A 431 -2.25 18.54 0.11
N THR A 432 -2.47 17.49 0.89
CA THR A 432 -1.49 17.04 1.88
C THR A 432 -0.23 16.47 1.20
N PRO A 433 0.99 16.74 1.69
CA PRO A 433 2.22 16.29 1.02
C PRO A 433 2.41 14.77 0.98
N LYS A 434 1.91 14.04 1.98
CA LYS A 434 2.20 12.60 2.14
C LYS A 434 1.37 11.72 1.21
N TYR A 435 0.06 11.99 1.16
CA TYR A 435 -0.89 11.19 0.41
C TYR A 435 -1.55 11.96 -0.72
N GLU A 436 -1.23 13.24 -0.91
CA GLU A 436 -1.89 14.09 -1.89
C GLU A 436 -3.42 14.19 -1.68
N GLU A 437 -3.86 14.10 -0.42
CA GLU A 437 -5.28 14.19 -0.08
C GLU A 437 -5.76 15.63 -0.11
N ASN A 438 -6.93 15.88 -0.69
CA ASN A 438 -7.57 17.20 -0.72
C ASN A 438 -8.79 17.22 0.20
N LEU A 439 -9.47 18.37 0.25
CA LEU A 439 -10.62 18.60 1.11
C LEU A 439 -11.78 17.61 0.89
N ILE A 440 -12.09 17.19 -0.35
CA ILE A 440 -13.24 16.28 -0.60
C ILE A 440 -12.98 14.89 -0.02
N LEU A 441 -11.73 14.44 -0.01
CA LEU A 441 -11.37 13.13 0.54
C LEU A 441 -11.54 13.12 2.06
N PHE A 442 -11.21 14.22 2.75
CA PHE A 442 -11.50 14.38 4.18
C PHE A 442 -13.00 14.47 4.47
N ALA A 443 -13.76 15.19 3.65
CA ALA A 443 -15.22 15.27 3.78
C ALA A 443 -15.88 13.90 3.65
N CYS A 444 -15.49 13.11 2.64
CA CYS A 444 -16.02 11.75 2.44
C CYS A 444 -15.61 10.78 3.56
N MET A 445 -14.40 10.94 4.10
CA MET A 445 -13.90 10.15 5.23
C MET A 445 -14.78 10.32 6.47
N ASN A 446 -15.30 11.52 6.72
CA ASN A 446 -16.20 11.81 7.84
C ASN A 446 -17.67 11.99 7.42
N ALA A 447 -18.04 11.46 6.23
CA ALA A 447 -19.42 11.43 5.76
C ALA A 447 -20.14 12.81 5.68
N SER A 448 -19.40 13.88 5.36
CA SER A 448 -19.97 15.21 5.21
C SER A 448 -20.55 15.43 3.82
N LEU A 449 -21.88 15.29 3.68
CA LEU A 449 -22.61 15.59 2.45
C LEU A 449 -22.58 17.09 2.12
N SER A 450 -22.71 17.94 3.14
CA SER A 450 -22.69 19.41 3.01
C SER A 450 -21.44 19.91 2.29
N VAL A 451 -20.25 19.42 2.69
CA VAL A 451 -19.00 19.78 2.00
C VAL A 451 -18.93 19.21 0.58
N CYS A 452 -19.52 18.04 0.31
CA CYS A 452 -19.60 17.50 -1.05
C CYS A 452 -20.48 18.37 -1.97
N GLU A 453 -21.64 18.80 -1.48
CA GLU A 453 -22.56 19.71 -2.16
C GLU A 453 -21.92 21.08 -2.38
N PHE A 454 -21.21 21.61 -1.37
CA PHE A 454 -20.44 22.83 -1.47
C PHE A 454 -19.40 22.77 -2.59
N VAL A 455 -18.58 21.72 -2.64
CA VAL A 455 -17.58 21.52 -3.69
C VAL A 455 -18.22 21.48 -5.07
N GLN A 456 -19.32 20.74 -5.22
CA GLN A 456 -20.04 20.66 -6.49
C GLN A 456 -20.63 22.00 -6.93
N SER A 457 -21.11 22.81 -5.98
CA SER A 457 -21.72 24.12 -6.26
C SER A 457 -20.71 25.19 -6.68
N ARG A 458 -19.40 24.96 -6.50
CA ARG A 458 -18.33 25.93 -6.76
C ARG A 458 -17.52 25.51 -7.97
N LYS A 459 -17.69 26.23 -9.09
CA LYS A 459 -17.04 25.91 -10.39
C LYS A 459 -15.52 25.80 -10.29
N GLU A 460 -14.92 26.64 -9.46
CA GLU A 460 -13.48 26.73 -9.21
C GLU A 460 -12.89 25.48 -8.52
N ILE A 461 -13.70 24.69 -7.82
CA ILE A 461 -13.23 23.49 -7.09
C ILE A 461 -14.06 22.22 -7.38
N ALA A 462 -15.09 22.27 -8.22
CA ALA A 462 -15.92 21.12 -8.57
C ALA A 462 -15.12 19.93 -9.13
N TYR A 463 -14.00 20.20 -9.81
CA TYR A 463 -13.09 19.16 -10.30
C TYR A 463 -12.54 18.26 -9.18
N LEU A 464 -12.52 18.73 -7.93
CA LEU A 464 -12.05 17.96 -6.78
C LEU A 464 -12.88 16.72 -6.52
N LEU A 465 -14.17 16.67 -6.89
CA LEU A 465 -15.01 15.47 -6.70
C LEU A 465 -14.39 14.18 -7.29
N ASN A 466 -13.69 14.33 -8.41
CA ASN A 466 -13.04 13.24 -9.16
C ASN A 466 -11.56 13.05 -8.80
N ALA A 467 -11.04 13.83 -7.87
CA ALA A 467 -9.64 13.78 -7.52
C ALA A 467 -9.29 12.48 -6.77
N GLN A 468 -8.04 12.09 -6.93
CA GLN A 468 -7.46 10.92 -6.32
C GLN A 468 -6.22 11.31 -5.52
N ASN A 469 -5.98 10.56 -4.45
CA ASN A 469 -4.76 10.66 -3.66
C ASN A 469 -3.62 9.85 -4.33
N SER A 470 -2.39 9.93 -3.81
CA SER A 470 -1.21 9.26 -4.38
C SER A 470 -1.26 7.73 -4.34
N GLU A 471 -2.20 7.15 -3.61
CA GLU A 471 -2.46 5.71 -3.56
C GLU A 471 -3.67 5.30 -4.42
N GLY A 472 -4.19 6.23 -5.23
CA GLY A 472 -5.32 6.04 -6.13
C GLY A 472 -6.68 6.01 -5.44
N TRP A 473 -6.78 6.48 -4.19
CA TRP A 473 -8.07 6.56 -3.50
C TRP A 473 -8.87 7.76 -3.97
N ASN A 474 -10.12 7.54 -4.37
CA ASN A 474 -11.08 8.58 -4.73
C ASN A 474 -12.13 8.79 -3.63
N SER A 475 -12.97 9.82 -3.79
CA SER A 475 -14.06 10.18 -2.87
C SER A 475 -15.05 9.02 -2.63
N ILE A 476 -15.41 8.29 -3.68
CA ILE A 476 -16.31 7.12 -3.60
C ILE A 476 -15.75 6.00 -2.71
N GLN A 477 -14.44 5.73 -2.74
CA GLN A 477 -13.84 4.71 -1.88
C GLN A 477 -13.84 5.12 -0.40
N TYR A 478 -13.65 6.41 -0.09
CA TYR A 478 -13.82 6.93 1.27
C TYR A 478 -15.29 6.90 1.72
N ALA A 479 -16.23 7.25 0.84
CA ALA A 479 -17.66 7.15 1.12
C ALA A 479 -18.11 5.69 1.35
N ALA A 480 -17.62 4.74 0.55
CA ALA A 480 -17.84 3.32 0.77
C ALA A 480 -17.31 2.84 2.11
N LYS A 481 -16.17 3.40 2.54
CA LYS A 481 -15.55 3.08 3.83
C LYS A 481 -16.35 3.66 5.01
N SER A 482 -16.84 4.89 4.90
CA SER A 482 -17.61 5.55 5.96
C SER A 482 -19.03 5.01 6.11
N GLY A 483 -19.59 4.45 5.03
CA GLY A 483 -20.90 3.81 5.04
C GLY A 483 -22.07 4.76 4.89
N ASN A 484 -21.81 6.06 4.69
CA ASN A 484 -22.86 7.02 4.47
C ASN A 484 -23.38 6.93 3.03
N ILE A 485 -24.59 6.37 2.90
CA ILE A 485 -25.25 6.15 1.61
C ILE A 485 -25.58 7.46 0.89
N ASP A 486 -25.89 8.54 1.60
CA ASP A 486 -26.27 9.80 0.98
C ASP A 486 -25.06 10.45 0.28
N VAL A 487 -23.91 10.47 0.94
CA VAL A 487 -22.64 10.89 0.34
C VAL A 487 -22.31 10.00 -0.85
N PHE A 488 -22.42 8.68 -0.69
CA PHE A 488 -22.11 7.74 -1.77
C PHE A 488 -23.00 7.97 -3.00
N ARG A 489 -24.31 8.10 -2.80
CA ARG A 489 -25.31 8.36 -3.85
C ARG A 489 -25.02 9.69 -4.54
N PHE A 490 -24.81 10.76 -3.76
CA PHE A 490 -24.48 12.07 -4.28
C PHE A 490 -23.26 12.03 -5.21
N LEU A 491 -22.18 11.33 -4.81
CA LEU A 491 -20.98 11.22 -5.64
C LEU A 491 -21.25 10.48 -6.96
N VAL A 492 -22.01 9.38 -6.90
CA VAL A 492 -22.38 8.61 -8.10
C VAL A 492 -23.26 9.45 -9.04
N GLU A 493 -24.25 10.16 -8.50
CA GLU A 493 -25.15 11.04 -9.27
C GLU A 493 -24.40 12.22 -9.90
N ASN A 494 -23.29 12.66 -9.30
CA ASN A 494 -22.40 13.69 -9.84
C ASN A 494 -21.23 13.12 -10.67
N GLY A 495 -21.34 11.88 -11.13
CA GLY A 495 -20.46 11.30 -12.15
C GLY A 495 -19.08 10.87 -11.65
N VAL A 496 -18.90 10.69 -10.33
CA VAL A 496 -17.67 10.11 -9.79
C VAL A 496 -17.58 8.63 -10.17
N ASP A 497 -16.42 8.20 -10.68
CA ASP A 497 -16.23 6.82 -11.14
C ASP A 497 -16.31 5.79 -10.00
N ILE A 498 -17.38 5.00 -10.04
CA ILE A 498 -17.64 3.88 -9.12
C ILE A 498 -16.71 2.68 -9.35
N ARG A 499 -16.11 2.55 -10.54
CA ARG A 499 -15.25 1.42 -10.92
C ARG A 499 -13.77 1.61 -10.58
N ASN A 500 -13.42 2.74 -9.97
CA ASN A 500 -12.06 3.02 -9.53
C ASN A 500 -11.51 1.91 -8.61
N LYS A 501 -10.25 1.53 -8.85
CA LYS A 501 -9.48 0.64 -8.00
C LYS A 501 -8.30 1.38 -7.38
N SER A 502 -8.09 1.18 -6.08
CA SER A 502 -6.91 1.73 -5.41
C SER A 502 -5.61 1.18 -6.00
N LEU A 503 -4.61 2.04 -6.20
CA LEU A 503 -3.33 1.65 -6.79
C LEU A 503 -2.54 0.70 -5.89
N LYS A 504 -2.67 0.83 -4.56
CA LYS A 504 -1.88 0.01 -3.63
C LYS A 504 -2.40 -1.42 -3.51
N THR A 505 -3.69 -1.59 -3.20
CA THR A 505 -4.28 -2.90 -2.90
C THR A 505 -5.07 -3.47 -4.07
N GLY A 506 -5.50 -2.65 -5.03
CA GLY A 506 -6.39 -3.07 -6.12
C GLY A 506 -7.87 -3.15 -5.71
N LYS A 507 -8.20 -2.74 -4.48
CA LYS A 507 -9.58 -2.80 -3.99
C LYS A 507 -10.50 -1.81 -4.71
N ASN A 508 -11.72 -2.24 -5.04
CA ASN A 508 -12.82 -1.40 -5.51
C ASN A 508 -13.74 -0.95 -4.35
N CYS A 509 -14.70 -0.07 -4.64
CA CYS A 509 -15.63 0.46 -3.62
C CYS A 509 -16.53 -0.62 -3.00
N LEU A 510 -17.00 -1.61 -3.77
CA LEU A 510 -17.84 -2.70 -3.26
C LEU A 510 -17.10 -3.55 -2.23
N GLN A 511 -15.85 -3.91 -2.51
CA GLN A 511 -15.00 -4.66 -1.60
C GLN A 511 -14.73 -3.89 -0.30
N ILE A 512 -14.56 -2.57 -0.38
CA ILE A 512 -14.39 -1.71 0.80
C ILE A 512 -15.68 -1.65 1.63
N ALA A 513 -16.83 -1.47 1.00
CA ALA A 513 -18.13 -1.48 1.69
C ALA A 513 -18.42 -2.84 2.36
N CYS A 514 -18.14 -3.94 1.65
CA CYS A 514 -18.20 -5.31 2.17
C CYS A 514 -17.30 -5.52 3.40
N GLU A 515 -16.05 -5.01 3.36
CA GLU A 515 -15.09 -5.11 4.45
C GLU A 515 -15.53 -4.34 5.70
N LYS A 516 -16.25 -3.23 5.52
CA LYS A 516 -16.75 -2.40 6.61
C LYS A 516 -18.15 -2.78 7.10
N GLY A 517 -18.86 -3.64 6.38
CA GLY A 517 -20.22 -4.06 6.74
C GLY A 517 -21.27 -3.01 6.40
N ASN A 518 -21.01 -2.17 5.40
CA ASN A 518 -21.91 -1.06 5.02
C ASN A 518 -22.94 -1.56 4.01
N LYS A 519 -23.98 -2.24 4.51
CA LYS A 519 -24.97 -2.98 3.70
C LYS A 519 -25.70 -2.08 2.69
N GLU A 520 -26.19 -0.93 3.09
CA GLU A 520 -26.95 -0.01 2.21
C GLU A 520 -26.09 0.47 1.03
N VAL A 521 -24.80 0.71 1.28
CA VAL A 521 -23.84 1.04 0.23
C VAL A 521 -23.59 -0.15 -0.69
N CYS A 522 -23.45 -1.37 -0.15
CA CYS A 522 -23.35 -2.59 -0.96
C CYS A 522 -24.58 -2.76 -1.86
N GLU A 523 -25.78 -2.64 -1.33
CA GLU A 523 -27.04 -2.73 -2.09
C GLU A 523 -27.08 -1.74 -3.24
N TYR A 524 -26.75 -0.47 -2.98
CA TYR A 524 -26.73 0.56 -4.00
C TYR A 524 -25.65 0.31 -5.07
N ILE A 525 -24.45 -0.12 -4.68
CA ILE A 525 -23.39 -0.46 -5.64
C ILE A 525 -23.82 -1.63 -6.53
N LEU A 526 -24.43 -2.66 -5.95
CA LEU A 526 -24.92 -3.83 -6.69
C LEU A 526 -26.07 -3.48 -7.64
N GLU A 527 -26.92 -2.52 -7.29
CA GLU A 527 -27.95 -2.00 -8.19
C GLU A 527 -27.34 -1.27 -9.40
N LYS A 528 -26.32 -0.43 -9.19
CA LYS A 528 -25.72 0.41 -10.25
C LYS A 528 -24.62 -0.27 -11.06
N ALA A 529 -23.86 -1.17 -10.45
CA ALA A 529 -22.68 -1.82 -11.02
C ALA A 529 -22.52 -3.26 -10.49
N PRO A 530 -23.46 -4.17 -10.81
CA PRO A 530 -23.43 -5.57 -10.32
C PRO A 530 -22.18 -6.34 -10.76
N ASP A 531 -21.54 -5.94 -11.87
CA ASP A 531 -20.29 -6.52 -12.37
C ASP A 531 -19.12 -6.39 -11.39
N LEU A 532 -19.15 -5.41 -10.47
CA LEU A 532 -18.10 -5.21 -9.46
C LEU A 532 -17.91 -6.39 -8.52
N VAL A 533 -18.89 -7.29 -8.41
CA VAL A 533 -18.79 -8.56 -7.69
C VAL A 533 -17.63 -9.43 -8.19
N LYS A 534 -17.33 -9.38 -9.49
CA LYS A 534 -16.26 -10.16 -10.13
C LYS A 534 -14.87 -9.58 -9.86
N GLY A 535 -14.80 -8.35 -9.33
CA GLY A 535 -13.55 -7.68 -9.06
C GLY A 535 -12.73 -8.41 -8.00
N THR A 536 -11.43 -8.52 -8.24
CA THR A 536 -10.43 -8.98 -7.28
C THR A 536 -9.41 -7.90 -6.98
N ASP A 537 -8.86 -7.95 -5.76
CA ASP A 537 -7.69 -7.15 -5.38
C ASP A 537 -6.38 -7.79 -5.90
N LYS A 538 -5.23 -7.19 -5.62
CA LYS A 538 -3.91 -7.71 -6.08
C LYS A 538 -3.52 -9.07 -5.52
N TYR A 539 -4.23 -9.57 -4.52
CA TYR A 539 -4.02 -10.88 -3.90
C TYR A 539 -5.14 -11.87 -4.26
N GLU A 540 -5.97 -11.53 -5.25
CA GLU A 540 -7.14 -12.30 -5.65
C GLU A 540 -8.23 -12.42 -4.58
N HIS A 541 -8.27 -11.52 -3.59
CA HIS A 541 -9.46 -11.42 -2.73
C HIS A 541 -10.62 -10.82 -3.53
N HIS A 542 -11.71 -11.56 -3.64
CA HIS A 542 -12.99 -11.07 -4.13
C HIS A 542 -13.91 -10.60 -3.00
N VAL A 543 -15.08 -10.06 -3.34
CA VAL A 543 -16.06 -9.48 -2.39
C VAL A 543 -16.42 -10.40 -1.21
N GLY A 544 -16.49 -11.71 -1.42
CA GLY A 544 -16.79 -12.70 -0.38
C GLY A 544 -15.72 -12.78 0.71
N HIS A 545 -14.44 -12.56 0.38
CA HIS A 545 -13.38 -12.50 1.38
C HIS A 545 -13.54 -11.29 2.29
N PHE A 546 -13.95 -10.15 1.73
CA PHE A 546 -14.16 -8.91 2.48
C PHE A 546 -15.41 -8.99 3.37
N VAL A 547 -16.51 -9.57 2.88
CA VAL A 547 -17.68 -9.88 3.70
C VAL A 547 -17.36 -10.87 4.83
N ALA A 548 -16.57 -11.91 4.54
CA ALA A 548 -16.16 -12.85 5.57
C ALA A 548 -15.33 -12.18 6.68
N LYS A 549 -14.58 -11.12 6.34
CA LYS A 549 -13.82 -10.31 7.29
C LYS A 549 -14.71 -9.43 8.16
N SER A 550 -15.75 -8.79 7.59
CA SER A 550 -16.72 -8.00 8.37
C SER A 550 -17.60 -8.88 9.26
N GLY A 551 -17.94 -10.08 8.78
CA GLY A 551 -18.83 -11.02 9.47
C GLY A 551 -20.31 -10.75 9.22
N ASP A 552 -20.65 -9.83 8.32
CA ASP A 552 -22.03 -9.48 8.01
C ASP A 552 -22.67 -10.52 7.08
N THR A 553 -23.49 -11.39 7.67
CA THR A 553 -24.16 -12.49 6.94
C THR A 553 -25.25 -11.98 5.99
N GLU A 554 -25.81 -10.79 6.22
CA GLU A 554 -26.83 -10.23 5.36
C GLU A 554 -26.20 -9.77 4.04
N ILE A 555 -25.02 -9.15 4.08
CA ILE A 555 -24.29 -8.79 2.85
C ILE A 555 -23.86 -10.06 2.10
N LEU A 556 -23.47 -11.16 2.80
CA LEU A 556 -23.19 -12.43 2.12
C LEU A 556 -24.42 -12.93 1.34
N ARG A 557 -25.60 -12.91 1.97
CA ARG A 557 -26.85 -13.34 1.33
C ARG A 557 -27.20 -12.44 0.14
N LEU A 558 -27.09 -11.13 0.32
CA LEU A 558 -27.27 -10.14 -0.75
C LEU A 558 -26.37 -10.42 -1.96
N LEU A 559 -25.08 -10.68 -1.73
CA LEU A 559 -24.14 -11.01 -2.81
C LEU A 559 -24.54 -12.30 -3.53
N ILE A 560 -24.94 -13.34 -2.80
CA ILE A 560 -25.36 -14.61 -3.39
C ILE A 560 -26.64 -14.43 -4.22
N GLU A 561 -27.59 -13.65 -3.72
CA GLU A 561 -28.83 -13.33 -4.44
C GLU A 561 -28.53 -12.55 -5.71
N GLU A 562 -27.67 -11.53 -5.65
CA GLU A 562 -27.35 -10.72 -6.82
C GLU A 562 -26.55 -11.49 -7.87
N ILE A 563 -25.59 -12.34 -7.46
CA ILE A 563 -24.87 -13.24 -8.38
C ILE A 563 -25.85 -14.12 -9.17
N LYS A 564 -26.85 -14.69 -8.48
CA LYS A 564 -27.89 -15.52 -9.11
C LYS A 564 -28.80 -14.69 -10.02
N LYS A 565 -29.27 -13.54 -9.53
CA LYS A 565 -30.23 -12.67 -10.21
C LYS A 565 -29.65 -12.07 -11.50
N SER A 566 -28.42 -11.57 -11.45
CA SER A 566 -27.74 -10.96 -12.60
C SER A 566 -27.09 -11.96 -13.56
N ASN A 567 -27.33 -13.28 -13.36
CA ASN A 567 -26.73 -14.38 -14.12
C ASN A 567 -25.20 -14.24 -14.26
N LEU A 568 -24.56 -13.74 -13.20
CA LEU A 568 -23.13 -13.54 -13.17
C LEU A 568 -22.49 -14.88 -12.80
N TYR A 569 -21.77 -15.50 -13.72
CA TYR A 569 -20.97 -16.68 -13.37
C TYR A 569 -19.74 -16.22 -12.56
N PHE A 570 -19.86 -16.26 -11.23
CA PHE A 570 -18.78 -15.92 -10.29
C PHE A 570 -18.81 -16.82 -9.04
N PRO A 571 -17.86 -17.76 -8.88
CA PRO A 571 -17.85 -18.69 -7.76
C PRO A 571 -17.25 -18.05 -6.50
N LEU A 572 -18.06 -17.85 -5.45
CA LEU A 572 -17.59 -17.38 -4.15
C LEU A 572 -16.71 -18.41 -3.42
N GLU A 573 -16.68 -19.66 -3.88
CA GLU A 573 -15.78 -20.69 -3.35
C GLU A 573 -14.32 -20.53 -3.80
N GLN A 574 -14.05 -19.68 -4.80
CA GLN A 574 -12.71 -19.46 -5.32
C GLN A 574 -11.78 -18.91 -4.22
N GLY A 575 -10.60 -19.50 -4.10
CA GLY A 575 -9.57 -19.01 -3.18
C GLY A 575 -8.74 -17.87 -3.78
N THR A 576 -7.95 -17.23 -2.93
CA THR A 576 -6.88 -16.29 -3.32
C THR A 576 -5.71 -17.01 -4.00
N ILE A 577 -4.66 -16.25 -4.36
CA ILE A 577 -3.37 -16.79 -4.86
C ILE A 577 -2.80 -17.89 -3.93
N ASP A 578 -2.99 -17.76 -2.61
CA ASP A 578 -2.55 -18.74 -1.61
C ASP A 578 -3.60 -19.83 -1.31
N ASN A 579 -4.66 -19.93 -2.11
CA ASN A 579 -5.83 -20.80 -1.86
C ASN A 579 -6.51 -20.53 -0.49
N ILE A 580 -6.49 -19.27 -0.04
CA ILE A 580 -7.29 -18.84 1.12
C ILE A 580 -8.72 -18.64 0.62
N ASN A 581 -9.71 -19.27 1.26
CA ASN A 581 -11.12 -19.13 0.88
C ASN A 581 -11.88 -18.26 1.91
N ILE A 582 -13.15 -17.98 1.63
CA ILE A 582 -13.99 -17.15 2.50
C ILE A 582 -14.17 -17.74 3.92
N LEU A 583 -14.19 -19.07 4.08
CA LEU A 583 -14.29 -19.71 5.41
C LEU A 583 -13.00 -19.50 6.22
N HIS A 584 -11.83 -19.58 5.58
CA HIS A 584 -10.55 -19.29 6.22
C HIS A 584 -10.52 -17.85 6.78
N ILE A 585 -11.05 -16.87 6.04
CA ILE A 585 -11.12 -15.48 6.51
C ILE A 585 -12.10 -15.33 7.68
N ALA A 586 -13.29 -15.94 7.60
CA ALA A 586 -14.26 -15.90 8.71
C ALA A 586 -13.66 -16.48 10.01
N CYS A 587 -12.95 -17.61 9.90
CA CYS A 587 -12.22 -18.24 11.00
C CYS A 587 -11.12 -17.35 11.58
N ARG A 588 -10.31 -16.70 10.74
CA ARG A 588 -9.25 -15.76 11.17
C ARG A 588 -9.79 -14.66 12.08
N HIS A 589 -10.94 -14.11 11.70
CA HIS A 589 -11.60 -13.02 12.39
C HIS A 589 -12.60 -13.44 13.45
N ALA A 590 -12.72 -14.75 13.74
CA ALA A 590 -13.65 -15.32 14.72
C ALA A 590 -15.12 -14.91 14.47
N ARG A 591 -15.54 -14.84 13.20
CA ARG A 591 -16.91 -14.49 12.82
C ARG A 591 -17.80 -15.73 12.89
N TYR A 592 -18.30 -16.06 14.08
CA TYR A 592 -19.05 -17.30 14.31
C TYR A 592 -20.25 -17.47 13.38
N ASP A 593 -21.16 -16.50 13.31
CA ASP A 593 -22.37 -16.59 12.46
C ASP A 593 -22.02 -16.68 10.98
N MET A 594 -20.94 -16.02 10.56
CA MET A 594 -20.42 -16.12 9.19
C MET A 594 -19.83 -17.51 8.91
N CYS A 595 -19.08 -18.10 9.84
CA CYS A 595 -18.60 -19.48 9.71
C CYS A 595 -19.76 -20.47 9.59
N VAL A 596 -20.83 -20.27 10.36
CA VAL A 596 -22.08 -21.04 10.29
C VAL A 596 -22.70 -20.93 8.89
N GLU A 597 -22.96 -19.70 8.45
CA GLU A 597 -23.60 -19.42 7.15
C GLU A 597 -22.77 -19.97 5.98
N ILE A 598 -21.44 -19.76 5.99
CA ILE A 598 -20.55 -20.27 4.94
C ILE A 598 -20.50 -21.79 4.94
N ALA A 599 -20.35 -22.44 6.10
CA ALA A 599 -20.25 -23.89 6.18
C ALA A 599 -21.54 -24.60 5.74
N ASP A 600 -22.71 -23.96 5.96
CA ASP A 600 -23.99 -24.51 5.53
C ASP A 600 -24.24 -24.31 4.03
N LYS A 601 -23.79 -23.19 3.43
CA LYS A 601 -23.93 -22.96 1.99
C LYS A 601 -22.83 -23.61 1.14
N TYR A 602 -21.61 -23.69 1.67
CA TYR A 602 -20.40 -24.14 0.98
C TYR A 602 -19.63 -25.18 1.82
N PRO A 603 -20.23 -26.36 2.10
CA PRO A 603 -19.63 -27.37 2.95
C PRO A 603 -18.30 -27.91 2.40
N ASN A 604 -18.09 -27.84 1.10
CA ASN A 604 -16.86 -28.19 0.39
C ASN A 604 -15.67 -27.27 0.67
N LEU A 605 -15.84 -26.20 1.47
CA LEU A 605 -14.74 -25.33 1.89
C LEU A 605 -14.08 -25.79 3.20
N ILE A 606 -14.74 -26.65 3.98
CA ILE A 606 -14.29 -27.07 5.32
C ILE A 606 -13.01 -27.92 5.24
N ASP A 607 -12.88 -28.75 4.21
CA ASP A 607 -11.76 -29.66 3.98
C ASP A 607 -10.63 -29.03 3.14
N LYS A 608 -10.86 -27.84 2.56
CA LYS A 608 -9.87 -27.15 1.73
C LYS A 608 -8.71 -26.63 2.56
N THR A 609 -7.54 -26.61 1.94
CA THR A 609 -6.32 -26.06 2.53
C THR A 609 -5.69 -25.03 1.62
N THR A 610 -4.97 -24.09 2.20
CA THR A 610 -4.11 -23.16 1.47
C THR A 610 -2.97 -23.87 0.75
N GLU A 611 -2.22 -23.14 -0.07
CA GLU A 611 -0.95 -23.59 -0.66
C GLU A 611 0.07 -24.08 0.39
N ARG A 612 0.01 -23.56 1.61
CA ARG A 612 0.88 -24.00 2.72
C ARG A 612 0.32 -25.19 3.48
N GLY A 613 -0.82 -25.72 3.04
CA GLY A 613 -1.56 -26.77 3.72
C GLY A 613 -2.18 -26.29 5.04
N TRP A 614 -2.64 -25.04 5.14
CA TRP A 614 -3.40 -24.60 6.32
C TRP A 614 -4.88 -24.85 6.07
N ASN A 615 -5.55 -25.54 6.99
CA ASN A 615 -7.00 -25.66 7.01
C ASN A 615 -7.62 -24.59 7.94
N ALA A 616 -8.95 -24.52 7.98
CA ALA A 616 -9.70 -23.59 8.82
C ALA A 616 -9.31 -23.61 10.30
N ALA A 617 -8.93 -24.78 10.85
CA ALA A 617 -8.53 -24.93 12.24
C ALA A 617 -7.32 -24.05 12.60
N LEU A 618 -6.34 -23.91 11.69
CA LEU A 618 -5.19 -23.04 11.92
C LEU A 618 -5.57 -21.55 11.88
N PHE A 619 -6.49 -21.15 11.00
CA PHE A 619 -6.95 -19.74 10.94
C PHE A 619 -7.68 -19.31 12.20
N ILE A 620 -8.42 -20.22 12.86
CA ILE A 620 -9.08 -19.96 14.16
C ILE A 620 -8.08 -19.50 15.22
N THR A 621 -6.78 -19.78 15.08
CA THR A 621 -5.77 -19.46 16.09
C THR A 621 -4.86 -18.27 15.73
N GLU A 622 -5.07 -17.59 14.59
CA GLU A 622 -4.14 -16.55 14.08
C GLU A 622 -4.13 -15.20 14.83
N LYS A 623 -5.17 -14.86 15.60
CA LYS A 623 -5.25 -13.59 16.35
C LYS A 623 -5.72 -13.83 17.79
N SER A 624 -5.20 -13.05 18.74
CA SER A 624 -5.67 -13.07 20.12
C SER A 624 -7.00 -12.31 20.28
N GLY A 625 -7.89 -12.81 21.14
CA GLY A 625 -9.20 -12.21 21.43
C GLY A 625 -10.38 -12.93 20.76
N ALA A 626 -11.59 -12.64 21.24
CA ALA A 626 -12.83 -13.36 20.89
C ALA A 626 -12.72 -14.89 21.10
N GLU A 627 -12.06 -15.31 22.18
CA GLU A 627 -11.74 -16.73 22.43
C GLU A 627 -12.97 -17.63 22.50
N LYS A 628 -14.09 -17.11 23.05
CA LYS A 628 -15.37 -17.84 23.06
C LYS A 628 -15.86 -18.15 21.65
N ASP A 629 -15.82 -17.15 20.75
CA ASP A 629 -16.27 -17.30 19.37
C ASP A 629 -15.33 -18.20 18.58
N ARG A 630 -14.02 -18.14 18.85
CA ARG A 630 -13.03 -19.04 18.25
C ARG A 630 -13.29 -20.50 18.61
N VAL A 631 -13.54 -20.77 19.90
CA VAL A 631 -13.92 -22.10 20.37
C VAL A 631 -15.25 -22.54 19.75
N ALA A 632 -16.24 -21.64 19.66
CA ALA A 632 -17.52 -21.93 19.02
C ALA A 632 -17.36 -22.27 17.54
N CYS A 633 -16.53 -21.53 16.79
CA CYS A 633 -16.20 -21.83 15.39
C CYS A 633 -15.57 -23.22 15.25
N LEU A 634 -14.59 -23.54 16.10
CA LEU A 634 -13.89 -24.82 16.06
C LEU A 634 -14.85 -25.98 16.31
N LEU A 635 -15.66 -25.90 17.37
CA LEU A 635 -16.62 -26.94 17.71
C LEU A 635 -17.71 -27.10 16.65
N TYR A 636 -18.18 -26.00 16.06
CA TYR A 636 -19.18 -26.05 15.00
C TYR A 636 -18.65 -26.72 13.73
N LEU A 637 -17.45 -26.33 13.29
CA LEU A 637 -16.83 -26.88 12.09
C LEU A 637 -16.35 -28.31 12.29
N GLN A 638 -15.90 -28.68 13.50
CA GLN A 638 -15.55 -30.08 13.82
C GLN A 638 -16.75 -31.01 13.64
N LYS A 639 -17.96 -30.59 14.08
CA LYS A 639 -19.20 -31.35 13.84
C LYS A 639 -19.52 -31.53 12.35
N ARG A 640 -18.88 -30.77 11.46
CA ARG A 640 -18.99 -30.83 10.00
C ARG A 640 -17.69 -31.33 9.34
N ASN A 641 -16.95 -32.20 10.04
CA ASN A 641 -15.75 -32.90 9.55
C ASN A 641 -14.50 -32.02 9.35
N LEU A 642 -14.39 -30.88 10.03
CA LEU A 642 -13.09 -30.18 10.10
C LEU A 642 -12.05 -31.05 10.81
N ASN A 643 -10.94 -31.33 10.15
CA ASN A 643 -9.82 -32.08 10.74
C ASN A 643 -9.03 -31.18 11.72
N VAL A 644 -9.29 -31.32 13.02
CA VAL A 644 -8.57 -30.60 14.09
C VAL A 644 -7.12 -31.08 14.25
N TYR A 645 -6.84 -32.34 13.90
CA TYR A 645 -5.53 -32.98 13.99
C TYR A 645 -4.65 -32.75 12.74
N HIS A 646 -5.08 -31.84 11.87
CA HIS A 646 -4.36 -31.53 10.64
C HIS A 646 -2.94 -31.02 10.90
N VAL A 647 -2.01 -31.45 10.05
CA VAL A 647 -0.59 -31.07 10.08
C VAL A 647 -0.25 -30.38 8.77
N THR A 648 0.26 -29.15 8.85
CA THR A 648 0.70 -28.44 7.65
C THR A 648 1.93 -29.10 7.02
N ARG A 649 2.29 -28.68 5.79
CA ARG A 649 3.55 -29.09 5.14
C ARG A 649 4.80 -28.78 5.97
N SER A 650 4.72 -27.79 6.86
CA SER A 650 5.79 -27.40 7.79
C SER A 650 5.69 -28.04 9.17
N GLY A 651 4.78 -28.99 9.38
CA GLY A 651 4.61 -29.70 10.65
C GLY A 651 3.76 -28.94 11.69
N LYS A 652 3.12 -27.82 11.34
CA LYS A 652 2.34 -27.03 12.30
C LYS A 652 0.98 -27.68 12.55
N THR A 653 0.60 -27.76 13.82
CA THR A 653 -0.74 -28.15 14.26
C THR A 653 -1.50 -26.95 14.79
N ILE A 654 -2.82 -27.09 15.03
CA ILE A 654 -3.61 -26.06 15.69
C ILE A 654 -3.05 -25.71 17.08
N LEU A 655 -2.59 -26.69 17.85
CA LEU A 655 -1.98 -26.48 19.17
C LEU A 655 -0.67 -25.71 19.07
N TYR A 656 0.20 -26.09 18.13
CA TYR A 656 1.43 -25.35 17.87
C TYR A 656 1.13 -23.88 17.53
N ASN A 657 0.16 -23.62 16.65
CA ASN A 657 -0.19 -22.27 16.24
C ASN A 657 -0.81 -21.44 17.37
N ALA A 658 -1.67 -22.04 18.20
CA ALA A 658 -2.21 -21.41 19.41
C ALA A 658 -1.11 -20.99 20.40
N CYS A 659 -0.07 -21.84 20.57
CA CYS A 659 1.10 -21.50 21.38
C CYS A 659 1.88 -20.32 20.78
N VAL A 660 2.22 -20.35 19.48
CA VAL A 660 2.94 -19.25 18.81
C VAL A 660 2.22 -17.90 18.98
N ASN A 661 0.90 -17.90 18.86
CA ASN A 661 0.08 -16.69 18.98
C ASN A 661 -0.29 -16.34 20.44
N ARG A 662 0.25 -17.08 21.42
CA ARG A 662 0.09 -16.85 22.86
C ARG A 662 -1.38 -16.83 23.30
N SER A 663 -2.25 -17.59 22.65
CA SER A 663 -3.64 -17.74 23.09
C SER A 663 -3.72 -18.78 24.22
N THR A 664 -3.50 -18.33 25.46
CA THR A 664 -3.48 -19.19 26.65
C THR A 664 -4.81 -19.93 26.85
N SER A 665 -5.94 -19.27 26.56
CA SER A 665 -7.27 -19.87 26.64
C SER A 665 -7.47 -20.99 25.62
N MET A 666 -7.08 -20.76 24.37
CA MET A 666 -7.15 -21.79 23.33
C MET A 666 -6.20 -22.95 23.64
N VAL A 667 -4.99 -22.67 24.14
CA VAL A 667 -4.04 -23.74 24.53
C VAL A 667 -4.62 -24.60 25.66
N LYS A 668 -5.17 -24.00 26.72
CA LYS A 668 -5.84 -24.73 27.80
C LYS A 668 -7.01 -25.56 27.26
N PHE A 669 -7.82 -24.98 26.38
CA PHE A 669 -8.95 -25.67 25.76
C PHE A 669 -8.49 -26.88 24.92
N LEU A 670 -7.50 -26.69 24.05
CA LEU A 670 -6.97 -27.75 23.19
C LEU A 670 -6.33 -28.88 23.99
N LEU A 671 -5.56 -28.56 25.04
CA LEU A 671 -4.98 -29.59 25.91
C LEU A 671 -6.04 -30.38 26.68
N LYS A 672 -7.11 -29.70 27.11
CA LYS A 672 -8.20 -30.35 27.87
C LYS A 672 -9.05 -31.28 26.98
N TYR A 673 -9.40 -30.86 25.77
CA TYR A 673 -10.38 -31.57 24.93
C TYR A 673 -9.76 -32.32 23.74
N TYR A 674 -8.50 -32.05 23.39
CA TYR A 674 -7.76 -32.69 22.29
C TYR A 674 -6.34 -33.08 22.73
N PRO A 675 -6.18 -33.89 23.80
CA PRO A 675 -4.87 -34.22 24.36
C PRO A 675 -3.94 -34.92 23.36
N ASP A 676 -4.50 -35.66 22.40
CA ASP A 676 -3.74 -36.41 21.38
C ASP A 676 -3.00 -35.49 20.38
N LEU A 677 -3.28 -34.19 20.36
CA LEU A 677 -2.49 -33.22 19.59
C LEU A 677 -1.00 -33.21 19.99
N LEU A 678 -0.66 -33.69 21.18
CA LEU A 678 0.73 -33.86 21.64
C LEU A 678 1.42 -35.10 21.07
N GLN A 679 0.66 -36.07 20.56
CA GLN A 679 1.15 -37.37 20.11
C GLN A 679 1.35 -37.44 18.59
N ILE A 680 0.99 -36.37 17.86
CA ILE A 680 1.11 -36.33 16.40
C ILE A 680 2.59 -36.43 16.00
N GLU A 681 2.96 -37.58 15.43
CA GLU A 681 4.28 -37.81 14.87
C GLU A 681 4.62 -36.82 13.75
N LYS A 682 5.90 -36.43 13.64
CA LYS A 682 6.41 -35.49 12.61
C LYS A 682 5.80 -34.08 12.67
N SER A 683 5.08 -33.73 13.73
CA SER A 683 4.64 -32.36 14.00
C SER A 683 5.70 -31.55 14.77
N MET A 684 5.64 -30.23 14.64
CA MET A 684 6.46 -29.31 15.42
C MET A 684 6.03 -29.34 16.88
N ASN A 685 7.00 -29.37 17.79
CA ASN A 685 6.72 -29.46 19.22
C ASN A 685 6.05 -28.15 19.74
N PRO A 686 4.77 -28.20 20.18
CA PRO A 686 4.06 -27.02 20.65
C PRO A 686 4.66 -26.43 21.94
N ARG A 687 5.31 -27.26 22.77
CA ARG A 687 5.99 -26.80 24.00
C ARG A 687 7.18 -25.90 23.71
N LYS A 688 7.79 -26.03 22.53
CA LYS A 688 8.92 -25.21 22.08
C LYS A 688 8.50 -24.05 21.18
N ALA A 689 7.19 -23.90 20.92
CA ALA A 689 6.67 -22.97 19.92
C ALA A 689 6.71 -21.51 20.35
N ALA A 690 6.59 -21.24 21.65
CA ALA A 690 6.58 -19.89 22.20
C ALA A 690 7.57 -19.74 23.34
N ARG A 691 8.39 -18.68 23.30
CA ARG A 691 9.20 -18.22 24.44
C ARG A 691 8.31 -17.48 25.45
N SER A 692 7.29 -18.15 25.99
CA SER A 692 6.30 -17.57 26.91
C SER A 692 6.21 -18.40 28.19
N LYS A 693 6.55 -17.77 29.33
CA LYS A 693 6.47 -18.40 30.65
C LYS A 693 5.07 -18.91 30.98
N GLU A 694 4.04 -18.14 30.63
CA GLU A 694 2.64 -18.50 30.85
C GLU A 694 2.25 -19.79 30.11
N ILE A 695 2.72 -19.95 28.87
CA ILE A 695 2.45 -21.17 28.09
C ILE A 695 3.22 -22.36 28.67
N GLU A 696 4.47 -22.16 29.09
CA GLU A 696 5.26 -23.18 29.78
C GLU A 696 4.59 -23.65 31.08
N GLU A 697 4.05 -22.72 31.88
CA GLU A 697 3.31 -23.02 33.12
C GLU A 697 2.04 -23.83 32.85
N ILE A 698 1.30 -23.52 31.78
CA ILE A 698 0.12 -24.29 31.35
C ILE A 698 0.52 -25.74 31.03
N PHE A 699 1.64 -25.94 30.32
CA PHE A 699 2.12 -27.29 30.03
C PHE A 699 2.56 -28.04 31.28
N LYS A 700 3.21 -27.37 32.26
CA LYS A 700 3.61 -27.99 33.53
C LYS A 700 2.40 -28.46 34.34
N HIS A 701 1.43 -27.58 34.57
CA HIS A 701 0.21 -27.93 35.31
C HIS A 701 -0.56 -29.07 34.63
N HIS A 702 -0.66 -29.06 33.30
CA HIS A 702 -1.36 -30.14 32.58
C HIS A 702 -0.66 -31.51 32.72
N ILE A 703 0.67 -31.53 32.81
CA ILE A 703 1.44 -32.77 33.05
C ILE A 703 1.23 -33.24 34.49
N GLU A 704 1.29 -32.32 35.46
CA GLU A 704 1.07 -32.61 36.89
C GLU A 704 -0.35 -33.16 37.12
N ASP A 705 -1.38 -32.56 36.52
CA ASP A 705 -2.76 -33.03 36.58
C ASP A 705 -2.93 -34.43 35.92
N GLY A 706 -2.19 -34.71 34.85
CA GLY A 706 -2.20 -36.02 34.18
C GLY A 706 -1.51 -37.12 34.99
N LEU A 707 -0.42 -36.79 35.69
CA LEU A 707 0.28 -37.70 36.59
C LEU A 707 -0.56 -38.01 37.84
N ASN A 708 -1.19 -37.00 38.44
CA ASN A 708 -2.05 -37.17 39.61
C ASN A 708 -3.29 -38.02 39.32
N LYS A 709 -3.87 -37.91 38.11
CA LYS A 709 -4.98 -38.78 37.69
C LYS A 709 -4.55 -40.24 37.53
N ASN A 710 -3.39 -40.48 36.93
CA ASN A 710 -2.84 -41.83 36.76
C ASN A 710 -2.44 -42.47 38.11
N GLU A 711 -2.06 -41.68 39.11
CA GLU A 711 -1.83 -42.18 40.47
C GLU A 711 -3.14 -42.48 41.21
N SER A 712 -4.20 -41.69 40.99
CA SER A 712 -5.53 -41.94 41.59
C SER A 712 -6.33 -43.08 40.94
N GLU A 713 -6.03 -43.43 39.68
CA GLU A 713 -6.63 -44.59 39.00
C GLU A 713 -5.83 -45.89 39.26
N ASN A 714 -4.62 -45.79 39.82
CA ASN A 714 -3.77 -46.94 40.22
C ASN A 714 -3.79 -47.23 41.75
N LEU A 715 -4.50 -46.43 42.54
CA LEU A 715 -4.79 -46.61 43.97
C LEU A 715 -6.24 -47.09 44.13
#